data_AF-A0A3E0UI92-F1
#
_entry.id   AF-A0A3E0UI92-F1
#
_cell.length_a   1.000
_cell.length_b   1.000
_cell.length_c   1.000
_cell.angle_alpha   90.00
_cell.angle_beta   90.00
_cell.angle_gamma   90.00
#
_symmetry.space_group_name_H-M   'P 1'
#
loop_
_entity.id
_entity.type
_entity.pdbx_description
1 polymer ?
#
loop_
_entity_poly.entity_id
_entity_poly.type
_entity_poly.pdbx_seq_one_letter_code
_entity_poly.pdbx_strand_id
1 'polypeptide(L)'
;MSPKDPFLEREANKYEKPVASREHLLELIKLSAVPMTFSAIVKKLGYGKDEDRKIGVKRRLRAMENAGQLTFNKFKQYVIADQSAKLTGRVIGHRDGYGFFAPDTGGKDFFISSHEMQRAIHGDIVEAILLDRTDRQGRKEIKILDVIEPRKAGIVGRFFVENHLAFVVPDDARINQDILIVPDGKLGARHGQVVVVEVVQRPSKRSNAVGKVIEVLGDHLAPGMEIDIALREHDLPHQWSQAVTDEIAELSEEVEESAKQGRVDLRDLPLVTIDGEDARDFDDAVYCERKKSGGWRLWVAIADVSYYVRPGSGLDDEAIARGNSVYFPSQVIPMLPEKLSNGLCSLNPDVDRLCMVCEMTISERGKLSGSKFYPAVMRSHARFTYTKVAAILDGDETLREQYAPRVSELEELHKLYTALNDARLNRGAIAFETEESRFIFNANKKIEAILPLVRNDAHKMIEECMILANVATAKFVEKHAMPGLFRVHDKPSEEKYKNFVSYLAELGIAMPVSEEVEPRDYSDVLAKVAGRPDQELIQTMLLRSMKQAVYQSDNIGHFGLALQSYSHFTSPIRRYPDLVIHRVIKAILEAQENNPVNVGCFSYSQEQVVNLGEHCSMTERRADDATRDVADWLKCEYMQDHVGDEFTGVISTVTNFGMFVRLSDLHIEGLVHITSLGRDYYHFDDVRMCLTGEKTNTRYHVGDVLKVQVAAVNLDEKKIDLVLCGEDAVIKRAKPLRGANKGGANKSGGATKDKGKTKAKGRGGVSYQPERKDDKAAGKKPKKAKAKSEQPKKEKSKAAKRKARKSRPGKNARKRAKQ
;
A
#
# COMPACT_ATOMS: atom_id res chain seq x y z
N MET A 1 -35.58 46.27 17.49
CA MET A 1 -36.09 46.42 16.11
C MET A 1 -35.32 45.46 15.23
N SER A 2 -35.88 44.89 14.15
CA SER A 2 -35.04 44.24 13.13
C SER A 2 -34.11 45.30 12.50
N PRO A 3 -32.86 44.97 12.14
CA PRO A 3 -32.03 45.90 11.38
C PRO A 3 -32.76 46.33 10.09
N LYS A 4 -32.57 47.56 9.63
CA LYS A 4 -32.99 47.92 8.27
C LYS A 4 -31.98 47.31 7.32
N ASP A 5 -32.45 46.56 6.31
CA ASP A 5 -31.57 45.97 5.29
C ASP A 5 -30.80 47.08 4.55
N PRO A 6 -29.46 47.20 4.74
CA PRO A 6 -28.69 48.31 4.20
C PRO A 6 -28.52 48.24 2.67
N PHE A 7 -28.89 47.12 2.03
CA PHE A 7 -28.79 46.92 0.60
C PHE A 7 -30.15 46.70 -0.08
N LEU A 8 -31.26 47.09 0.58
CA LEU A 8 -32.61 46.87 0.06
C LEU A 8 -32.82 47.49 -1.34
N GLU A 9 -32.29 48.68 -1.59
CA GLU A 9 -32.36 49.37 -2.90
C GLU A 9 -31.56 48.64 -3.99
N ARG A 10 -30.39 48.09 -3.63
CA ARG A 10 -29.55 47.27 -4.52
C ARG A 10 -30.29 46.00 -4.99
N GLU A 11 -31.08 45.40 -4.11
CA GLU A 11 -31.89 44.22 -4.43
C GLU A 11 -33.17 44.60 -5.19
N ALA A 12 -33.78 45.75 -4.91
CA ALA A 12 -34.94 46.28 -5.63
C ALA A 12 -34.65 46.56 -7.11
N ASN A 13 -33.45 47.07 -7.42
CA ASN A 13 -33.02 47.33 -8.80
C ASN A 13 -32.77 46.06 -9.64
N LYS A 14 -32.75 44.86 -9.03
CA LYS A 14 -32.47 43.58 -9.72
C LYS A 14 -33.67 42.65 -9.87
N TYR A 15 -34.74 42.87 -9.10
CA TYR A 15 -35.89 41.97 -9.05
C TYR A 15 -37.18 42.73 -8.74
N GLU A 16 -38.26 42.48 -9.49
CA GLU A 16 -39.60 43.07 -9.25
C GLU A 16 -40.14 42.82 -7.83
N LYS A 17 -39.73 41.72 -7.20
CA LYS A 17 -40.04 41.37 -5.81
C LYS A 17 -38.74 41.16 -5.03
N PRO A 18 -38.10 42.23 -4.51
CA PRO A 18 -36.87 42.10 -3.74
C PRO A 18 -37.10 41.31 -2.45
N VAL A 19 -36.06 40.60 -2.05
CA VAL A 19 -35.95 39.88 -0.76
C VAL A 19 -34.68 40.31 -0.04
N ALA A 20 -34.67 40.15 1.28
CA ALA A 20 -33.55 40.48 2.16
C ALA A 20 -32.17 40.11 1.59
N SER A 21 -31.21 41.05 1.62
CA SER A 21 -29.83 40.89 1.17
C SER A 21 -29.08 39.77 1.91
N ARG A 22 -27.97 39.29 1.36
CA ARG A 22 -27.17 38.22 2.02
C ARG A 22 -26.61 38.74 3.35
N GLU A 23 -26.18 39.99 3.33
CA GLU A 23 -25.62 40.75 4.42
C GLU A 23 -26.63 40.90 5.56
N HIS A 24 -27.86 41.31 5.25
CA HIS A 24 -28.94 41.40 6.24
C HIS A 24 -29.37 40.02 6.79
N LEU A 25 -29.36 38.97 5.95
CA LEU A 25 -29.64 37.60 6.41
C LEU A 25 -28.55 37.07 7.37
N LEU A 26 -27.27 37.36 7.11
CA LEU A 26 -26.16 37.03 8.02
C LEU A 26 -26.30 37.79 9.33
N GLU A 27 -26.55 39.10 9.28
CA GLU A 27 -26.75 39.94 10.46
C GLU A 27 -27.93 39.46 11.33
N LEU A 28 -29.07 39.13 10.72
CA LEU A 28 -30.25 38.59 11.41
C LEU A 28 -29.97 37.27 12.15
N ILE A 29 -29.10 36.43 11.60
CA ILE A 29 -28.66 35.17 12.23
C ILE A 29 -27.63 35.47 13.32
N LYS A 30 -26.67 36.37 13.09
CA LYS A 30 -25.63 36.79 14.06
C LYS A 30 -26.22 37.43 15.32
N LEU A 31 -27.25 38.27 15.16
CA LEU A 31 -27.96 38.93 16.26
C LEU A 31 -28.99 38.02 16.96
N SER A 32 -29.13 36.75 16.55
CA SER A 32 -30.07 35.81 17.16
C SER A 32 -29.37 34.97 18.23
N ALA A 33 -29.80 35.10 19.50
CA ALA A 33 -29.28 34.32 20.62
C ALA A 33 -29.49 32.79 20.47
N VAL A 34 -30.34 32.36 19.53
CA VAL A 34 -30.58 30.95 19.19
C VAL A 34 -30.57 30.80 17.65
N PRO A 35 -29.96 29.73 17.10
CA PRO A 35 -29.99 29.44 15.66
C PRO A 35 -31.41 29.45 15.06
N MET A 36 -31.57 30.14 13.94
CA MET A 36 -32.89 30.44 13.39
C MET A 36 -33.36 29.40 12.38
N THR A 37 -34.60 28.92 12.50
CA THR A 37 -35.25 28.11 11.46
C THR A 37 -35.73 28.97 10.29
N PHE A 38 -35.96 28.36 9.12
CA PHE A 38 -36.55 29.06 7.96
C PHE A 38 -37.82 29.85 8.32
N SER A 39 -38.73 29.24 9.08
CA SER A 39 -39.98 29.88 9.51
C SER A 39 -39.73 31.07 10.44
N ALA A 40 -38.69 31.01 11.29
CA ALA A 40 -38.31 32.13 12.15
C ALA A 40 -37.72 33.30 11.35
N ILE A 41 -36.92 33.02 10.31
CA ILE A 41 -36.35 34.03 9.41
C ILE A 41 -37.48 34.73 8.64
N VAL A 42 -38.37 33.97 8.01
CA VAL A 42 -39.55 34.48 7.29
C VAL A 42 -40.45 35.32 8.22
N LYS A 43 -40.60 34.93 9.49
CA LYS A 43 -41.36 35.70 10.49
C LYS A 43 -40.68 37.01 10.88
N LYS A 44 -39.36 37.03 11.16
CA LYS A 44 -38.61 38.28 11.47
C LYS A 44 -38.58 39.26 10.29
N LEU A 45 -38.60 38.76 9.04
CA LEU A 45 -38.64 39.55 7.81
C LEU A 45 -40.05 40.04 7.40
N GLY A 46 -41.10 39.60 8.09
CA GLY A 46 -42.49 39.96 7.76
C GLY A 46 -43.06 39.27 6.51
N TYR A 47 -42.32 38.37 5.85
CA TYR A 47 -42.75 37.70 4.61
C TYR A 47 -43.76 36.55 4.83
N GLY A 48 -44.41 36.49 6.01
CA GLY A 48 -45.30 35.39 6.41
C GLY A 48 -46.52 35.17 5.51
N LYS A 49 -46.95 36.19 4.74
CA LYS A 49 -48.11 36.15 3.83
C LYS A 49 -47.75 36.18 2.33
N ASP A 50 -46.46 36.30 1.98
CA ASP A 50 -46.00 36.48 0.60
C ASP A 50 -45.20 35.23 0.17
N GLU A 51 -45.82 34.37 -0.64
CA GLU A 51 -45.21 33.11 -1.09
C GLU A 51 -44.01 33.33 -2.03
N ASP A 52 -44.03 34.36 -2.87
CA ASP A 52 -42.93 34.65 -3.80
C ASP A 52 -41.68 35.09 -3.02
N ARG A 53 -41.85 35.97 -2.01
CA ARG A 53 -40.74 36.36 -1.13
C ARG A 53 -40.26 35.21 -0.25
N LYS A 54 -41.13 34.28 0.19
CA LYS A 54 -40.69 33.03 0.85
C LYS A 54 -39.83 32.17 -0.08
N ILE A 55 -40.24 31.99 -1.34
CA ILE A 55 -39.47 31.24 -2.35
C ILE A 55 -38.12 31.93 -2.62
N GLY A 56 -38.11 33.26 -2.75
CA GLY A 56 -36.91 34.06 -2.93
C GLY A 56 -35.91 33.91 -1.78
N VAL A 57 -36.35 34.10 -0.53
CA VAL A 57 -35.50 33.88 0.66
C VAL A 57 -35.02 32.43 0.74
N LYS A 58 -35.87 31.44 0.43
CA LYS A 58 -35.49 30.01 0.42
C LYS A 58 -34.42 29.70 -0.62
N ARG A 59 -34.49 30.31 -1.81
CA ARG A 59 -33.44 30.22 -2.85
C ARG A 59 -32.16 30.92 -2.41
N ARG A 60 -32.26 32.09 -1.78
CA ARG A 60 -31.10 32.86 -1.27
C ARG A 60 -30.36 32.16 -0.14
N LEU A 61 -31.07 31.65 0.87
CA LEU A 61 -30.49 30.87 1.96
C LEU A 61 -29.78 29.61 1.43
N ARG A 62 -30.35 28.91 0.44
CA ARG A 62 -29.66 27.79 -0.25
C ARG A 62 -28.41 28.24 -1.01
N ALA A 63 -28.43 29.39 -1.66
CA ALA A 63 -27.24 29.93 -2.33
C ALA A 63 -26.13 30.31 -1.35
N MET A 64 -26.49 30.88 -0.18
CA MET A 64 -25.56 31.17 0.91
C MET A 64 -25.00 29.90 1.55
N GLU A 65 -25.84 28.85 1.70
CA GLU A 65 -25.43 27.53 2.19
C GLU A 65 -24.50 26.80 1.19
N ASN A 66 -24.69 26.99 -0.12
CA ASN A 66 -23.80 26.47 -1.14
C ASN A 66 -22.47 27.22 -1.20
N ALA A 67 -22.49 28.53 -0.96
CA ALA A 67 -21.30 29.38 -0.89
C ALA A 67 -20.57 29.30 0.47
N GLY A 68 -20.87 28.31 1.31
CA GLY A 68 -20.23 28.12 2.62
C GLY A 68 -20.43 29.25 3.62
N GLN A 69 -21.41 30.15 3.43
CA GLN A 69 -21.68 31.26 4.34
C GLN A 69 -22.58 30.84 5.52
N LEU A 70 -23.39 29.80 5.33
CA LEU A 70 -24.32 29.25 6.31
C LEU A 70 -24.22 27.72 6.33
N THR A 71 -24.38 27.13 7.51
CA THR A 71 -24.64 25.69 7.68
C THR A 71 -26.08 25.45 8.12
N PHE A 72 -26.69 24.36 7.63
CA PHE A 72 -28.07 23.97 7.98
C PHE A 72 -28.06 22.70 8.81
N ASN A 73 -28.35 22.83 10.11
CA ASN A 73 -28.17 21.75 11.07
C ASN A 73 -29.33 20.73 11.08
N LYS A 74 -29.14 19.62 11.80
CA LYS A 74 -30.16 18.55 11.97
C LYS A 74 -31.48 19.03 12.60
N PHE A 75 -31.48 20.15 13.31
CA PHE A 75 -32.66 20.80 13.90
C PHE A 75 -33.36 21.79 12.95
N LYS A 76 -32.96 21.81 11.66
CA LYS A 76 -33.50 22.70 10.60
C LYS A 76 -33.27 24.19 10.87
N GLN A 77 -32.15 24.52 11.51
CA GLN A 77 -31.72 25.88 11.81
C GLN A 77 -30.52 26.27 10.93
N TYR A 78 -30.43 27.55 10.58
CA TYR A 78 -29.26 28.15 9.93
C TYR A 78 -28.32 28.72 11.00
N VAL A 79 -27.04 28.40 10.85
CA VAL A 79 -25.92 28.93 11.64
C VAL A 79 -24.93 29.58 10.66
N ILE A 80 -24.23 30.63 11.08
CA ILE A 80 -23.12 31.20 10.29
C ILE A 80 -22.00 30.17 10.28
N ALA A 81 -21.46 29.86 9.10
CA ALA A 81 -20.30 28.99 9.01
C ALA A 81 -19.08 29.71 9.58
N ASP A 82 -18.31 29.01 10.42
CA ASP A 82 -17.04 29.52 10.91
C ASP A 82 -16.03 29.50 9.75
N GLN A 83 -15.46 30.65 9.39
CA GLN A 83 -14.47 30.72 8.31
C GLN A 83 -13.13 30.09 8.69
N SER A 84 -12.87 29.86 9.99
CA SER A 84 -11.73 29.06 10.45
C SER A 84 -11.95 27.55 10.33
N ALA A 85 -13.16 27.09 9.97
CA ALA A 85 -13.49 25.69 9.75
C ALA A 85 -13.42 25.25 8.27
N LYS A 86 -12.83 26.08 7.41
CA LYS A 86 -12.48 25.74 6.03
C LYS A 86 -11.23 24.85 6.03
N LEU A 87 -11.27 23.77 5.27
CA LEU A 87 -10.16 22.85 5.06
C LEU A 87 -9.83 22.81 3.57
N THR A 88 -8.54 22.81 3.24
CA THR A 88 -8.05 22.45 1.89
C THR A 88 -7.56 21.00 1.92
N GLY A 89 -7.74 20.30 0.81
CA GLY A 89 -7.40 18.88 0.71
C GLY A 89 -7.74 18.26 -0.63
N ARG A 90 -7.19 17.07 -0.87
CA ARG A 90 -7.33 16.31 -2.12
C ARG A 90 -8.58 15.41 -2.10
N VAL A 91 -9.26 15.34 -3.24
CA VAL A 91 -10.41 14.44 -3.49
C VAL A 91 -9.94 13.06 -3.97
N ILE A 92 -10.25 12.04 -3.19
CA ILE A 92 -10.02 10.63 -3.50
C ILE A 92 -11.37 10.00 -3.91
N GLY A 93 -11.52 9.64 -5.19
CA GLY A 93 -12.76 9.01 -5.67
C GLY A 93 -12.87 7.54 -5.27
N HIS A 94 -14.07 6.95 -5.41
CA HIS A 94 -14.32 5.53 -5.21
C HIS A 94 -15.24 4.98 -6.30
N ARG A 95 -15.06 3.70 -6.67
CA ARG A 95 -15.82 3.01 -7.73
C ARG A 95 -17.35 3.06 -7.56
N ASP A 96 -17.83 3.08 -6.32
CA ASP A 96 -19.26 3.20 -5.99
C ASP A 96 -19.78 4.66 -6.05
N GLY A 97 -18.95 5.59 -6.55
CA GLY A 97 -19.30 7.00 -6.76
C GLY A 97 -19.30 7.90 -5.53
N TYR A 98 -18.99 7.39 -4.33
CA TYR A 98 -18.61 8.23 -3.18
C TYR A 98 -17.11 8.58 -3.23
N GLY A 99 -16.61 9.33 -2.26
CA GLY A 99 -15.17 9.60 -2.15
C GLY A 99 -14.71 9.92 -0.73
N PHE A 100 -13.45 10.30 -0.63
CA PHE A 100 -12.79 10.75 0.59
C PHE A 100 -12.06 12.08 0.34
N PHE A 101 -11.94 12.88 1.39
CA PHE A 101 -11.23 14.15 1.40
C PHE A 101 -10.03 14.01 2.34
N ALA A 102 -8.83 14.01 1.77
CA ALA A 102 -7.56 13.96 2.49
C ALA A 102 -7.10 15.41 2.74
N PRO A 103 -7.11 15.91 4.00
CA PRO A 103 -6.77 17.30 4.29
C PRO A 103 -5.26 17.56 4.15
N ASP A 104 -4.89 18.73 3.64
CA ASP A 104 -3.47 19.12 3.46
C ASP A 104 -2.71 19.22 4.79
N THR A 105 -3.42 19.44 5.90
CA THR A 105 -2.86 19.43 7.27
C THR A 105 -2.52 18.03 7.78
N GLY A 106 -2.71 16.99 6.96
CA GLY A 106 -2.59 15.60 7.36
C GLY A 106 -3.69 15.13 8.33
N GLY A 107 -3.63 13.86 8.71
CA GLY A 107 -4.55 13.22 9.65
C GLY A 107 -5.44 12.15 9.02
N LYS A 108 -6.68 12.03 9.48
CA LYS A 108 -7.64 11.03 8.98
C LYS A 108 -8.53 11.63 7.89
N ASP A 109 -8.70 10.88 6.81
CA ASP A 109 -9.61 11.22 5.73
C ASP A 109 -11.06 11.41 6.20
N PHE A 110 -11.73 12.37 5.58
CA PHE A 110 -13.15 12.65 5.77
C PHE A 110 -13.99 12.08 4.62
N PHE A 111 -15.28 11.83 4.87
CA PHE A 111 -16.16 11.20 3.87
C PHE A 111 -16.81 12.23 2.93
N ILE A 112 -16.83 11.93 1.63
CA ILE A 112 -17.57 12.68 0.61
C ILE A 112 -18.72 11.82 0.09
N SER A 113 -19.96 12.26 0.28
CA SER A 113 -21.12 11.54 -0.25
C SER A 113 -21.20 11.63 -1.77
N SER A 114 -21.78 10.61 -2.42
CA SER A 114 -21.82 10.49 -3.88
C SER A 114 -22.50 11.65 -4.60
N HIS A 115 -23.34 12.41 -3.90
CA HIS A 115 -24.00 13.62 -4.42
C HIS A 115 -23.07 14.85 -4.45
N GLU A 116 -22.08 14.96 -3.56
CA GLU A 116 -21.06 16.02 -3.67
C GLU A 116 -19.92 15.62 -4.63
N MET A 117 -19.61 14.32 -4.75
CA MET A 117 -18.69 13.81 -5.78
C MET A 117 -19.11 14.15 -7.22
N GLN A 118 -20.40 14.35 -7.50
CA GLN A 118 -20.90 14.84 -8.81
C GLN A 118 -20.41 16.24 -9.23
N ARG A 119 -19.61 16.93 -8.40
CA ARG A 119 -19.00 18.25 -8.68
C ARG A 119 -17.47 18.20 -8.74
N ALA A 120 -16.88 17.06 -8.40
CA ALA A 120 -15.45 16.86 -8.29
C ALA A 120 -15.02 15.68 -9.16
N ILE A 121 -13.73 15.63 -9.43
CA ILE A 121 -13.03 14.56 -10.13
C ILE A 121 -11.93 14.08 -9.18
N HIS A 122 -11.62 12.78 -9.22
CA HIS A 122 -10.53 12.25 -8.43
C HIS A 122 -9.21 12.95 -8.78
N GLY A 123 -8.55 13.52 -7.77
CA GLY A 123 -7.28 14.24 -7.90
C GLY A 123 -7.40 15.76 -7.76
N ASP A 124 -8.62 16.33 -7.74
CA ASP A 124 -8.81 17.76 -7.45
C ASP A 124 -8.37 18.13 -6.03
N ILE A 125 -7.85 19.34 -5.85
CA ILE A 125 -7.68 20.01 -4.56
C ILE A 125 -8.87 20.95 -4.35
N VAL A 126 -9.58 20.79 -3.24
CA VAL A 126 -10.85 21.48 -2.99
C VAL A 126 -10.87 22.19 -1.65
N GLU A 127 -11.63 23.29 -1.56
CA GLU A 127 -12.02 23.88 -0.29
C GLU A 127 -13.29 23.19 0.22
N ALA A 128 -13.28 22.74 1.47
CA ALA A 128 -14.38 22.03 2.08
C ALA A 128 -14.67 22.50 3.52
N ILE A 129 -15.88 22.21 4.00
CA ILE A 129 -16.26 22.39 5.40
C ILE A 129 -16.82 21.09 5.98
N LEU A 130 -16.56 20.84 7.26
CA LEU A 130 -17.10 19.71 7.99
C LEU A 130 -18.60 19.87 8.27
N LEU A 131 -19.35 18.78 8.14
CA LEU A 131 -20.76 18.69 8.53
C LEU A 131 -20.90 18.00 9.90
N ASP A 132 -21.94 18.36 10.65
CA ASP A 132 -22.38 17.63 11.85
C ASP A 132 -23.15 16.35 11.45
N ARG A 133 -22.46 15.50 10.67
CA ARG A 133 -22.93 14.23 10.12
C ARG A 133 -21.75 13.25 10.02
N THR A 134 -22.06 11.97 10.15
CA THR A 134 -21.08 10.90 9.97
C THR A 134 -21.61 9.84 9.00
N ASP A 135 -20.69 9.13 8.34
CA ASP A 135 -21.01 7.93 7.58
C ASP A 135 -21.38 6.75 8.51
N ARG A 136 -21.61 5.57 7.92
CA ARG A 136 -21.92 4.33 8.66
C ARG A 136 -20.76 3.82 9.54
N GLN A 137 -19.55 4.32 9.34
CA GLN A 137 -18.33 3.95 10.08
C GLN A 137 -17.90 5.04 11.07
N GLY A 138 -18.67 6.12 11.23
CA GLY A 138 -18.39 7.20 12.18
C GLY A 138 -17.45 8.29 11.66
N ARG A 139 -17.01 8.25 10.39
CA ARG A 139 -16.20 9.30 9.76
C ARG A 139 -17.06 10.53 9.50
N LYS A 140 -16.56 11.74 9.78
CA LYS A 140 -17.30 12.99 9.51
C LYS A 140 -17.45 13.21 8.01
N GLU A 141 -18.61 13.71 7.59
CA GLU A 141 -18.89 14.10 6.20
C GLU A 141 -18.40 15.54 5.94
N ILE A 142 -17.88 15.81 4.74
CA ILE A 142 -17.57 17.17 4.27
C ILE A 142 -18.54 17.65 3.19
N LYS A 143 -18.64 18.97 3.04
CA LYS A 143 -19.28 19.63 1.89
C LYS A 143 -18.22 20.40 1.11
N ILE A 144 -18.08 20.08 -0.17
CA ILE A 144 -17.20 20.81 -1.10
C ILE A 144 -17.81 22.19 -1.36
N LEU A 145 -17.05 23.24 -1.04
CA LEU A 145 -17.40 24.62 -1.37
C LEU A 145 -17.01 24.89 -2.81
N ASP A 146 -15.71 24.86 -3.09
CA ASP A 146 -15.12 25.19 -4.39
C ASP A 146 -13.90 24.31 -4.71
N VAL A 147 -13.46 24.33 -5.96
CA VAL A 147 -12.26 23.63 -6.43
C VAL A 147 -11.13 24.65 -6.53
N ILE A 148 -10.07 24.47 -5.74
CA ILE A 148 -8.93 25.39 -5.70
C ILE A 148 -7.96 25.06 -6.83
N GLU A 149 -7.54 23.80 -6.94
CA GLU A 149 -6.75 23.32 -8.08
C GLU A 149 -7.45 22.13 -8.74
N PRO A 150 -7.77 22.19 -10.04
CA PRO A 150 -8.25 21.01 -10.75
C PRO A 150 -7.12 19.98 -10.93
N ARG A 151 -7.46 18.70 -11.09
CA ARG A 151 -6.50 17.66 -11.55
C ARG A 151 -5.74 18.17 -12.79
N LYS A 152 -4.41 18.24 -12.71
CA LYS A 152 -3.53 18.68 -13.81
C LYS A 152 -3.29 17.57 -14.85
N ALA A 153 -3.15 16.33 -14.40
CA ALA A 153 -3.01 15.18 -15.27
C ALA A 153 -4.27 14.93 -16.10
N GLY A 154 -4.10 14.64 -17.40
CA GLY A 154 -5.18 14.22 -18.29
C GLY A 154 -5.84 12.93 -17.82
N ILE A 155 -7.09 12.71 -18.25
CA ILE A 155 -7.86 11.51 -17.90
C ILE A 155 -7.75 10.52 -19.05
N VAL A 156 -7.19 9.33 -18.77
CA VAL A 156 -7.19 8.21 -19.71
C VAL A 156 -8.54 7.52 -19.69
N GLY A 157 -9.02 7.15 -20.88
CA GLY A 157 -10.19 6.32 -21.02
C GLY A 157 -10.44 5.88 -22.44
N ARG A 158 -11.45 5.04 -22.63
CA ARG A 158 -11.86 4.53 -23.94
C ARG A 158 -12.88 5.46 -24.60
N PHE A 159 -12.62 5.81 -25.86
CA PHE A 159 -13.44 6.69 -26.67
C PHE A 159 -14.59 5.93 -27.35
N PHE A 160 -15.81 6.38 -27.11
CA PHE A 160 -17.02 5.81 -27.70
C PHE A 160 -17.81 6.85 -28.48
N VAL A 161 -18.62 6.35 -29.42
CA VAL A 161 -19.56 7.15 -30.21
C VAL A 161 -20.89 6.40 -30.24
N GLU A 162 -21.90 6.97 -29.61
CA GLU A 162 -23.27 6.44 -29.60
C GLU A 162 -24.25 7.54 -30.01
N ASN A 163 -25.18 7.25 -30.92
CA ASN A 163 -26.21 8.21 -31.36
C ASN A 163 -25.64 9.58 -31.78
N HIS A 164 -24.45 9.58 -32.41
CA HIS A 164 -23.62 10.75 -32.78
C HIS A 164 -23.00 11.56 -31.62
N LEU A 165 -23.29 11.22 -30.37
CA LEU A 165 -22.60 11.75 -29.19
C LEU A 165 -21.26 11.04 -29.02
N ALA A 166 -20.17 11.79 -28.90
CA ALA A 166 -18.86 11.27 -28.55
C ALA A 166 -18.62 11.44 -27.06
N PHE A 167 -18.10 10.42 -26.39
CA PHE A 167 -17.76 10.45 -24.98
C PHE A 167 -16.58 9.52 -24.69
N VAL A 168 -15.95 9.73 -23.55
CA VAL A 168 -14.88 8.87 -23.04
C VAL A 168 -15.32 8.31 -21.69
N VAL A 169 -15.23 6.99 -21.54
CA VAL A 169 -15.39 6.30 -20.27
C VAL A 169 -13.99 6.23 -19.65
N PRO A 170 -13.73 6.85 -18.49
CA PRO A 170 -12.44 6.78 -17.81
C PRO A 170 -12.08 5.34 -17.44
N ASP A 171 -10.82 4.97 -17.59
CA ASP A 171 -10.32 3.65 -17.15
C ASP A 171 -10.14 3.61 -15.61
N ASP A 172 -9.75 4.75 -15.01
CA ASP A 172 -9.72 4.92 -13.56
C ASP A 172 -11.14 4.88 -12.97
N ALA A 173 -11.50 3.74 -12.37
CA ALA A 173 -12.80 3.51 -11.76
C ALA A 173 -13.17 4.50 -10.64
N ARG A 174 -12.23 5.28 -10.10
CA ARG A 174 -12.49 6.37 -9.14
C ARG A 174 -13.16 7.57 -9.81
N ILE A 175 -13.13 7.66 -11.14
CA ILE A 175 -13.79 8.70 -11.97
C ILE A 175 -15.04 8.09 -12.62
N ASN A 176 -16.13 8.01 -11.86
CA ASN A 176 -17.38 7.36 -12.24
C ASN A 176 -18.29 8.14 -13.23
N GLN A 177 -17.72 9.04 -14.04
CA GLN A 177 -18.47 9.98 -14.89
C GLN A 177 -17.92 9.99 -16.31
N ASP A 178 -18.77 9.65 -17.28
CA ASP A 178 -18.44 9.77 -18.70
C ASP A 178 -18.13 11.22 -19.06
N ILE A 179 -17.02 11.44 -19.78
CA ILE A 179 -16.60 12.77 -20.23
C ILE A 179 -17.10 12.95 -21.66
N LEU A 180 -18.06 13.86 -21.85
CA LEU A 180 -18.56 14.18 -23.18
C LEU A 180 -17.47 14.90 -23.99
N ILE A 181 -17.24 14.50 -25.23
CA ILE A 181 -16.21 15.12 -26.08
C ILE A 181 -16.85 16.16 -26.99
N VAL A 182 -16.34 17.39 -26.97
CA VAL A 182 -16.82 18.46 -27.86
C VAL A 182 -16.68 18.04 -29.34
N PRO A 183 -17.59 18.43 -30.26
CA PRO A 183 -17.62 17.91 -31.62
C PRO A 183 -16.29 17.98 -32.37
N ASP A 184 -15.56 19.10 -32.23
CA ASP A 184 -14.28 19.37 -32.90
C ASP A 184 -13.06 18.87 -32.09
N GLY A 185 -13.28 18.44 -30.83
CA GLY A 185 -12.24 18.04 -29.88
C GLY A 185 -11.93 16.54 -29.89
N LYS A 186 -12.15 15.84 -31.01
CA LYS A 186 -11.97 14.39 -31.11
C LYS A 186 -10.55 13.95 -31.46
N LEU A 187 -9.72 14.86 -31.98
CA LEU A 187 -8.34 14.60 -32.43
C LEU A 187 -8.18 13.38 -33.40
N GLY A 188 -9.24 13.02 -34.13
CA GLY A 188 -9.24 11.84 -35.01
C GLY A 188 -9.48 10.48 -34.31
N ALA A 189 -9.74 10.46 -33.01
CA ALA A 189 -10.02 9.25 -32.23
C ALA A 189 -11.17 8.42 -32.82
N ARG A 190 -10.99 7.10 -32.84
CA ARG A 190 -11.96 6.12 -33.33
C ARG A 190 -12.63 5.38 -32.17
N HIS A 191 -13.82 4.85 -32.42
CA HIS A 191 -14.58 4.06 -31.45
C HIS A 191 -13.74 2.88 -30.92
N GLY A 192 -13.63 2.75 -29.60
CA GLY A 192 -12.86 1.71 -28.91
C GLY A 192 -11.38 2.03 -28.66
N GLN A 193 -10.88 3.19 -29.13
CA GLN A 193 -9.49 3.59 -28.89
C GLN A 193 -9.30 4.20 -27.51
N VAL A 194 -8.12 4.00 -26.94
CA VAL A 194 -7.68 4.64 -25.69
C VAL A 194 -7.16 6.03 -26.00
N VAL A 195 -7.64 7.02 -25.25
CA VAL A 195 -7.34 8.43 -25.45
C VAL A 195 -7.05 9.13 -24.13
N VAL A 196 -6.31 10.24 -24.19
CA VAL A 196 -6.12 11.15 -23.07
C VAL A 196 -7.02 12.37 -23.27
N VAL A 197 -7.79 12.72 -22.24
CA VAL A 197 -8.77 13.81 -22.26
C VAL A 197 -8.39 14.92 -21.30
N GLU A 198 -8.39 16.15 -21.80
CA GLU A 198 -8.36 17.36 -20.96
C GLU A 198 -9.81 17.81 -20.69
N VAL A 199 -10.15 18.05 -19.42
CA VAL A 199 -11.49 18.49 -19.02
C VAL A 199 -11.62 20.01 -19.25
N VAL A 200 -12.45 20.38 -20.22
CA VAL A 200 -12.72 21.77 -20.62
C VAL A 200 -13.87 22.36 -19.79
N GLN A 201 -14.88 21.55 -19.46
CA GLN A 201 -15.98 21.93 -18.58
C GLN A 201 -16.13 20.90 -17.47
N ARG A 202 -16.02 21.37 -16.23
CA ARG A 202 -16.15 20.53 -15.03
C ARG A 202 -17.60 20.03 -14.83
N PRO A 203 -17.78 18.85 -14.21
CA PRO A 203 -19.11 18.30 -13.97
C PRO A 203 -19.92 19.14 -12.97
N SER A 204 -21.23 18.99 -13.03
CA SER A 204 -22.17 19.63 -12.11
C SER A 204 -23.30 18.68 -11.73
N LYS A 205 -24.10 19.06 -10.73
CA LYS A 205 -25.32 18.32 -10.29
C LYS A 205 -26.39 18.10 -11.38
N ARG A 206 -26.16 18.57 -12.62
CA ARG A 206 -27.07 18.44 -13.77
C ARG A 206 -26.36 18.17 -15.11
N SER A 207 -25.04 18.05 -15.13
CA SER A 207 -24.26 17.90 -16.37
C SER A 207 -22.99 17.10 -16.10
N ASN A 208 -22.69 16.16 -16.99
CA ASN A 208 -21.41 15.48 -17.01
C ASN A 208 -20.26 16.45 -17.26
N ALA A 209 -19.03 15.97 -17.07
CA ALA A 209 -17.84 16.67 -17.56
C ALA A 209 -17.88 16.76 -19.10
N VAL A 210 -17.27 17.82 -19.64
CA VAL A 210 -17.01 17.96 -21.08
C VAL A 210 -15.52 18.15 -21.27
N GLY A 211 -14.94 17.46 -22.25
CA GLY A 211 -13.52 17.49 -22.54
C GLY A 211 -13.19 17.55 -24.02
N LYS A 212 -11.90 17.56 -24.30
CA LYS A 212 -11.29 17.38 -25.63
C LYS A 212 -10.21 16.31 -25.52
N VAL A 213 -10.08 15.49 -26.55
CA VAL A 213 -8.95 14.57 -26.70
C VAL A 213 -7.69 15.39 -26.99
N ILE A 214 -6.63 15.17 -26.21
CA ILE A 214 -5.31 15.80 -26.38
C ILE A 214 -4.27 14.82 -26.93
N GLU A 215 -4.50 13.52 -26.78
CA GLU A 215 -3.62 12.45 -27.25
C GLU A 215 -4.48 11.21 -27.58
N VAL A 216 -4.16 10.51 -28.67
CA VAL A 216 -4.76 9.20 -29.01
C VAL A 216 -3.65 8.17 -28.85
N LEU A 217 -3.75 7.30 -27.85
CA LEU A 217 -2.72 6.30 -27.54
C LEU A 217 -2.76 5.15 -28.54
N GLY A 218 -3.96 4.71 -28.91
CA GLY A 218 -4.16 3.65 -29.91
C GLY A 218 -5.31 2.72 -29.57
N ASP A 219 -5.22 1.48 -30.04
CA ASP A 219 -6.24 0.46 -29.80
C ASP A 219 -6.04 -0.19 -28.42
N HIS A 220 -7.13 -0.45 -27.69
CA HIS A 220 -7.11 -0.95 -26.31
C HIS A 220 -6.34 -2.26 -26.07
N LEU A 221 -6.13 -3.07 -27.11
CA LEU A 221 -5.41 -4.35 -27.06
C LEU A 221 -4.06 -4.30 -27.80
N ALA A 222 -3.53 -3.09 -28.04
CA ALA A 222 -2.19 -2.92 -28.59
C ALA A 222 -1.12 -3.26 -27.52
N PRO A 223 -0.04 -4.00 -27.84
CA PRO A 223 0.96 -4.36 -26.84
C PRO A 223 1.66 -3.14 -26.22
N GLY A 224 1.74 -3.09 -24.89
CA GLY A 224 2.30 -1.97 -24.12
C GLY A 224 1.27 -0.91 -23.72
N MET A 225 0.03 -0.97 -24.23
CA MET A 225 -1.06 -0.06 -23.85
C MET A 225 -1.34 -0.10 -22.35
N GLU A 226 -1.21 -1.28 -21.74
CA GLU A 226 -1.37 -1.50 -20.31
C GLU A 226 -0.38 -0.66 -19.46
N ILE A 227 0.86 -0.46 -19.96
CA ILE A 227 1.88 0.39 -19.31
C ILE A 227 1.54 1.86 -19.51
N ASP A 228 1.15 2.26 -20.73
CA ASP A 228 0.77 3.65 -21.04
C ASP A 228 -0.46 4.14 -20.27
N ILE A 229 -1.43 3.26 -20.01
CA ILE A 229 -2.58 3.50 -19.13
C ILE A 229 -2.10 3.64 -17.69
N ALA A 230 -1.35 2.66 -17.16
CA ALA A 230 -0.89 2.67 -15.76
C ALA A 230 -0.03 3.90 -15.42
N LEU A 231 0.86 4.31 -16.33
CA LEU A 231 1.67 5.53 -16.23
C LEU A 231 0.83 6.78 -15.95
N ARG A 232 -0.31 6.92 -16.63
CA ARG A 232 -1.17 8.11 -16.57
C ARG A 232 -2.27 8.00 -15.49
N GLU A 233 -2.77 6.80 -15.22
CA GLU A 233 -3.72 6.54 -14.12
C GLU A 233 -3.09 6.85 -12.76
N HIS A 234 -1.84 6.41 -12.55
CA HIS A 234 -1.08 6.60 -11.32
C HIS A 234 -0.26 7.90 -11.27
N ASP A 235 -0.31 8.74 -12.30
CA ASP A 235 0.41 10.02 -12.37
C ASP A 235 1.94 9.83 -12.16
N LEU A 236 2.52 8.88 -12.91
CA LEU A 236 3.95 8.55 -12.90
C LEU A 236 4.72 9.45 -13.89
N PRO A 237 5.71 10.24 -13.42
CA PRO A 237 6.59 11.00 -14.31
C PRO A 237 7.43 10.04 -15.15
N HIS A 238 7.32 10.17 -16.47
CA HIS A 238 8.01 9.33 -17.45
C HIS A 238 8.71 10.16 -18.54
N GLN A 239 8.22 11.36 -18.84
CA GLN A 239 8.85 12.29 -19.78
C GLN A 239 9.97 13.08 -19.08
N TRP A 240 11.08 13.33 -19.79
CA TRP A 240 12.16 14.17 -19.29
C TRP A 240 11.89 15.64 -19.57
N SER A 241 12.19 16.52 -18.62
CA SER A 241 12.12 17.96 -18.83
C SER A 241 13.25 18.46 -19.74
N GLN A 242 13.09 19.64 -20.33
CA GLN A 242 14.16 20.26 -21.12
C GLN A 242 15.40 20.52 -20.26
N ALA A 243 15.22 20.97 -19.01
CA ALA A 243 16.33 21.22 -18.07
C ALA A 243 17.15 19.94 -17.80
N VAL A 244 16.49 18.79 -17.61
CA VAL A 244 17.16 17.48 -17.49
C VAL A 244 17.90 17.12 -18.78
N THR A 245 17.28 17.35 -19.94
CA THR A 245 17.87 17.02 -21.25
C THR A 245 19.14 17.86 -21.51
N ASP A 246 19.11 19.14 -21.17
CA ASP A 246 20.24 20.06 -21.30
C ASP A 246 21.38 19.68 -20.34
N GLU A 247 21.08 19.42 -19.06
CA GLU A 247 22.06 19.00 -18.04
C GLU A 247 22.74 17.66 -18.41
N ILE A 248 22.00 16.71 -18.99
CA ILE A 248 22.53 15.43 -19.49
C ILE A 248 23.41 15.59 -20.74
N ALA A 249 23.14 16.60 -21.58
CA ALA A 249 23.90 16.83 -22.80
C ALA A 249 25.34 17.27 -22.52
N GLU A 250 25.58 18.01 -21.43
CA GLU A 250 26.90 18.51 -21.04
C GLU A 250 27.85 17.43 -20.48
N LEU A 251 27.32 16.30 -20.01
CA LEU A 251 28.11 15.21 -19.43
C LEU A 251 28.94 14.47 -20.50
N SER A 252 30.19 14.10 -20.18
CA SER A 252 30.99 13.18 -20.98
C SER A 252 30.53 11.71 -20.83
N GLU A 253 31.08 10.80 -21.64
CA GLU A 253 30.78 9.35 -21.54
C GLU A 253 31.65 8.62 -20.52
N GLU A 254 32.79 9.21 -20.15
CA GLU A 254 33.76 8.66 -19.20
C GLU A 254 33.95 9.57 -17.99
N VAL A 255 34.57 9.04 -16.93
CA VAL A 255 34.88 9.83 -15.72
C VAL A 255 36.10 10.70 -15.97
N GLU A 256 35.91 12.02 -15.98
CA GLU A 256 36.97 13.03 -16.07
C GLU A 256 38.11 12.79 -15.07
N GLU A 257 39.36 12.91 -15.51
CA GLU A 257 40.54 12.72 -14.64
C GLU A 257 40.56 13.69 -13.45
N SER A 258 40.02 14.90 -13.60
CA SER A 258 39.87 15.88 -12.51
C SER A 258 38.93 15.37 -11.40
N ALA A 259 37.90 14.60 -11.74
CA ALA A 259 36.94 14.04 -10.79
C ALA A 259 37.51 12.87 -9.96
N LYS A 260 38.60 12.25 -10.44
CA LYS A 260 39.31 11.15 -9.76
C LYS A 260 40.29 11.65 -8.69
N GLN A 261 40.76 12.90 -8.79
CA GLN A 261 41.80 13.44 -7.92
C GLN A 261 41.36 13.50 -6.45
N GLY A 262 42.27 13.16 -5.54
CA GLY A 262 42.05 13.16 -4.09
C GLY A 262 41.21 11.99 -3.55
N ARG A 263 40.49 11.25 -4.40
CA ARG A 263 39.69 10.09 -4.00
C ARG A 263 40.58 8.91 -3.63
N VAL A 264 40.07 8.00 -2.80
CA VAL A 264 40.76 6.73 -2.52
C VAL A 264 40.77 5.88 -3.79
N ASP A 265 41.95 5.44 -4.22
CA ASP A 265 42.09 4.55 -5.37
C ASP A 265 41.86 3.09 -4.96
N LEU A 266 40.81 2.48 -5.52
CA LEU A 266 40.44 1.08 -5.36
C LEU A 266 40.42 0.35 -6.72
N ARG A 267 41.07 0.88 -7.76
CA ARG A 267 41.03 0.29 -9.11
C ARG A 267 41.76 -1.05 -9.22
N ASP A 268 42.70 -1.33 -8.31
CA ASP A 268 43.37 -2.63 -8.17
C ASP A 268 42.66 -3.57 -7.15
N LEU A 269 41.63 -3.09 -6.45
CA LEU A 269 40.85 -3.91 -5.54
C LEU A 269 39.82 -4.70 -6.37
N PRO A 270 39.70 -6.03 -6.21
CA PRO A 270 38.91 -6.87 -7.10
C PRO A 270 37.41 -6.85 -6.75
N LEU A 271 36.84 -5.65 -6.83
CA LEU A 271 35.41 -5.38 -6.74
C LEU A 271 34.70 -5.97 -7.98
N VAL A 272 33.57 -6.64 -7.76
CA VAL A 272 32.74 -7.23 -8.81
C VAL A 272 31.27 -6.86 -8.61
N THR A 273 30.51 -6.78 -9.70
CA THR A 273 29.04 -6.60 -9.67
C THR A 273 28.35 -7.95 -9.90
N ILE A 274 27.22 -8.20 -9.23
CA ILE A 274 26.49 -9.48 -9.30
C ILE A 274 24.99 -9.20 -9.36
N ASP A 275 24.41 -9.31 -10.56
CA ASP A 275 23.06 -8.79 -10.83
C ASP A 275 22.17 -9.81 -11.58
N GLY A 276 20.92 -9.43 -11.87
CA GLY A 276 20.08 -10.19 -12.81
C GLY A 276 20.59 -10.05 -14.26
N GLU A 277 20.33 -11.04 -15.11
CA GLU A 277 20.77 -11.05 -16.52
C GLU A 277 20.39 -9.76 -17.27
N ASP A 278 19.17 -9.26 -17.02
CA ASP A 278 18.56 -8.13 -17.71
C ASP A 278 18.97 -6.75 -17.14
N ALA A 279 19.63 -6.69 -15.99
CA ALA A 279 20.06 -5.45 -15.34
C ALA A 279 21.14 -4.69 -16.14
N ARG A 280 21.15 -3.36 -16.05
CA ARG A 280 22.11 -2.44 -16.71
C ARG A 280 22.61 -1.32 -15.78
N ASP A 281 21.87 -1.09 -14.71
CA ASP A 281 22.00 -0.11 -13.64
C ASP A 281 22.69 -0.75 -12.42
N PHE A 282 24.00 -0.99 -12.53
CA PHE A 282 24.79 -1.65 -11.47
C PHE A 282 25.11 -0.64 -10.35
N ASP A 283 24.22 -0.56 -9.35
CA ASP A 283 24.35 0.31 -8.18
C ASP A 283 25.55 -0.06 -7.28
N ASP A 284 25.80 -1.35 -7.08
CA ASP A 284 26.71 -1.87 -6.05
C ASP A 284 27.75 -2.87 -6.57
N ALA A 285 28.94 -2.82 -5.96
CA ALA A 285 30.03 -3.76 -6.18
C ALA A 285 30.63 -4.21 -4.84
N VAL A 286 30.98 -5.49 -4.76
CA VAL A 286 31.43 -6.14 -3.51
C VAL A 286 32.81 -6.77 -3.63
N TYR A 287 33.55 -6.75 -2.53
CA TYR A 287 34.77 -7.55 -2.31
C TYR A 287 34.96 -7.79 -0.80
N CYS A 288 35.47 -8.95 -0.40
CA CYS A 288 35.86 -9.18 0.99
C CYS A 288 37.18 -9.96 1.11
N GLU A 289 37.90 -9.69 2.21
CA GLU A 289 39.11 -10.43 2.59
C GLU A 289 38.98 -11.00 4.00
N ARG A 290 39.61 -12.16 4.25
CA ARG A 290 39.74 -12.70 5.60
C ARG A 290 40.82 -11.97 6.37
N LYS A 291 40.51 -11.47 7.56
CA LYS A 291 41.48 -10.77 8.41
C LYS A 291 42.40 -11.76 9.12
N LYS A 292 43.69 -11.39 9.25
CA LYS A 292 44.70 -12.15 10.02
C LYS A 292 44.29 -12.40 11.48
N SER A 293 43.50 -11.51 12.06
CA SER A 293 42.94 -11.60 13.42
C SER A 293 41.71 -12.50 13.57
N GLY A 294 41.28 -13.17 12.48
CA GLY A 294 39.94 -13.72 12.38
C GLY A 294 38.90 -12.68 11.94
N GLY A 295 37.82 -13.17 11.35
CA GLY A 295 36.74 -12.38 10.75
C GLY A 295 37.09 -11.85 9.37
N TRP A 296 36.31 -10.88 8.90
CA TRP A 296 36.42 -10.32 7.55
C TRP A 296 36.56 -8.81 7.55
N ARG A 297 37.09 -8.29 6.45
CA ARG A 297 36.85 -6.92 5.99
C ARG A 297 36.05 -7.01 4.69
N LEU A 298 34.96 -6.26 4.61
CA LEU A 298 34.05 -6.18 3.48
C LEU A 298 34.08 -4.75 2.93
N TRP A 299 34.19 -4.61 1.62
CA TRP A 299 33.93 -3.37 0.91
C TRP A 299 32.63 -3.51 0.15
N VAL A 300 31.75 -2.54 0.34
CA VAL A 300 30.57 -2.30 -0.48
C VAL A 300 30.77 -0.93 -1.12
N ALA A 301 31.08 -0.92 -2.42
CA ALA A 301 31.26 0.28 -3.22
C ALA A 301 29.95 0.56 -3.95
N ILE A 302 29.36 1.74 -3.73
CA ILE A 302 28.09 2.15 -4.33
C ILE A 302 28.32 3.30 -5.31
N ALA A 303 27.62 3.30 -6.44
CA ALA A 303 27.60 4.39 -7.42
C ALA A 303 27.53 5.79 -6.75
N ASP A 304 28.47 6.70 -7.07
CA ASP A 304 28.49 8.05 -6.49
C ASP A 304 27.50 9.00 -7.20
N VAL A 305 26.21 8.65 -7.21
CA VAL A 305 25.15 9.41 -7.88
C VAL A 305 25.07 10.85 -7.37
N SER A 306 25.35 11.08 -6.09
CA SER A 306 25.38 12.43 -5.49
C SER A 306 26.41 13.37 -6.12
N TYR A 307 27.46 12.84 -6.76
CA TYR A 307 28.42 13.63 -7.52
C TYR A 307 27.87 14.12 -8.87
N TYR A 308 26.90 13.41 -9.45
CA TYR A 308 26.29 13.79 -10.74
C TYR A 308 24.98 14.57 -10.53
N VAL A 309 24.11 14.12 -9.63
CA VAL A 309 22.79 14.73 -9.36
C VAL A 309 22.90 15.69 -8.18
N ARG A 310 22.90 17.00 -8.44
CA ARG A 310 23.20 18.04 -7.43
C ARG A 310 21.95 18.66 -6.81
N PRO A 311 21.95 18.96 -5.50
CA PRO A 311 20.81 19.60 -4.83
C PRO A 311 20.30 20.82 -5.60
N GLY A 312 19.02 20.81 -6.01
CA GLY A 312 18.40 21.90 -6.77
C GLY A 312 18.82 22.01 -8.24
N SER A 313 19.38 20.96 -8.85
CA SER A 313 19.54 20.85 -10.31
C SER A 313 18.28 20.27 -10.98
N GLY A 314 18.19 20.34 -12.31
CA GLY A 314 17.05 19.80 -13.04
C GLY A 314 16.93 18.29 -12.88
N LEU A 315 18.07 17.59 -12.82
CA LEU A 315 18.15 16.17 -12.46
C LEU A 315 17.66 15.87 -11.05
N ASP A 316 17.88 16.76 -10.08
CA ASP A 316 17.45 16.57 -8.70
C ASP A 316 15.94 16.76 -8.54
N ASP A 317 15.38 17.82 -9.11
CA ASP A 317 13.94 18.08 -9.09
C ASP A 317 13.14 16.92 -9.74
N GLU A 318 13.65 16.36 -10.85
CA GLU A 318 13.05 15.20 -11.51
C GLU A 318 13.23 13.91 -10.71
N ALA A 319 14.41 13.69 -10.10
CA ALA A 319 14.65 12.54 -9.22
C ALA A 319 13.77 12.56 -7.96
N ILE A 320 13.51 13.76 -7.40
CA ILE A 320 12.50 13.96 -6.36
C ILE A 320 11.12 13.60 -6.90
N ALA A 321 10.69 14.16 -8.04
CA ALA A 321 9.35 13.95 -8.59
C ALA A 321 9.02 12.47 -8.86
N ARG A 322 10.01 11.71 -9.34
CA ARG A 322 9.92 10.25 -9.53
C ARG A 322 10.01 9.50 -8.20
N GLY A 323 10.98 9.84 -7.35
CA GLY A 323 11.26 9.25 -6.04
C GLY A 323 11.94 7.87 -6.08
N ASN A 324 11.60 7.05 -7.08
CA ASN A 324 12.23 5.77 -7.38
C ASN A 324 12.00 5.37 -8.85
N SER A 325 12.80 4.43 -9.35
CA SER A 325 12.53 3.77 -10.64
C SER A 325 11.29 2.88 -10.52
N VAL A 326 10.56 2.71 -11.63
CA VAL A 326 9.39 1.83 -11.73
C VAL A 326 9.71 0.69 -12.69
N TYR A 327 9.65 -0.55 -12.21
CA TYR A 327 10.00 -1.75 -12.99
C TYR A 327 8.72 -2.46 -13.45
N PHE A 328 8.17 -2.04 -14.60
CA PHE A 328 7.10 -2.79 -15.25
C PHE A 328 7.66 -4.07 -15.88
N PRO A 329 6.82 -5.09 -16.09
CA PRO A 329 7.22 -6.25 -16.88
C PRO A 329 7.70 -5.83 -18.28
N SER A 330 8.94 -6.21 -18.62
CA SER A 330 9.65 -5.84 -19.87
C SER A 330 10.03 -4.36 -20.09
N GLN A 331 9.72 -3.43 -19.17
CA GLN A 331 10.04 -2.00 -19.33
C GLN A 331 10.34 -1.32 -17.99
N VAL A 332 11.41 -0.53 -17.94
CA VAL A 332 11.76 0.28 -16.76
C VAL A 332 11.48 1.75 -17.07
N ILE A 333 10.90 2.46 -16.10
CA ILE A 333 10.83 3.92 -16.06
C ILE A 333 11.85 4.36 -15.02
N PRO A 334 13.08 4.75 -15.43
CA PRO A 334 14.15 4.98 -14.47
C PRO A 334 13.97 6.31 -13.74
N MET A 335 14.47 6.38 -12.51
CA MET A 335 14.52 7.61 -11.72
C MET A 335 15.45 8.66 -12.35
N LEU A 336 16.51 8.21 -13.02
CA LEU A 336 17.53 9.03 -13.65
C LEU A 336 17.68 8.67 -15.14
N PRO A 337 18.07 9.61 -16.01
CA PRO A 337 18.29 9.33 -17.43
C PRO A 337 19.37 8.26 -17.68
N GLU A 338 19.21 7.49 -18.74
CA GLU A 338 20.00 6.27 -19.02
C GLU A 338 21.50 6.53 -19.16
N LYS A 339 21.90 7.73 -19.62
CA LYS A 339 23.31 8.16 -19.69
C LYS A 339 23.98 8.19 -18.31
N LEU A 340 23.20 8.47 -17.26
CA LEU A 340 23.64 8.32 -15.87
C LEU A 340 23.41 6.88 -15.37
N SER A 341 22.17 6.39 -15.41
CA SER A 341 21.80 5.14 -14.72
C SER A 341 22.56 3.92 -15.24
N ASN A 342 22.77 3.85 -16.56
CA ASN A 342 23.42 2.72 -17.23
C ASN A 342 24.88 3.07 -17.65
N GLY A 343 25.23 4.35 -17.65
CA GLY A 343 26.52 4.89 -18.09
C GLY A 343 27.44 5.28 -16.94
N LEU A 344 27.41 6.56 -16.55
CA LEU A 344 28.37 7.17 -15.60
C LEU A 344 28.21 6.69 -14.15
N CYS A 345 26.98 6.41 -13.71
CA CYS A 345 26.72 5.92 -12.35
C CYS A 345 26.85 4.39 -12.26
N SER A 346 26.45 3.65 -13.30
CA SER A 346 26.57 2.18 -13.33
C SER A 346 28.02 1.74 -13.17
N LEU A 347 28.28 0.82 -12.24
CA LEU A 347 29.59 0.25 -11.93
C LEU A 347 30.04 -0.79 -12.99
N ASN A 348 30.01 -0.37 -14.24
CA ASN A 348 30.33 -1.17 -15.43
C ASN A 348 31.74 -1.82 -15.34
N PRO A 349 31.92 -3.02 -15.92
CA PRO A 349 33.20 -3.74 -15.90
C PRO A 349 34.29 -3.01 -16.68
N ASP A 350 35.52 -3.16 -16.24
CA ASP A 350 36.77 -2.72 -16.87
C ASP A 350 36.93 -1.19 -17.12
N VAL A 351 35.99 -0.37 -16.62
CA VAL A 351 36.02 1.10 -16.70
C VAL A 351 36.12 1.76 -15.33
N ASP A 352 36.79 2.92 -15.27
CA ASP A 352 36.89 3.70 -14.03
C ASP A 352 35.52 4.31 -13.66
N ARG A 353 35.12 4.18 -12.39
CA ARG A 353 33.85 4.69 -11.85
C ARG A 353 34.02 5.34 -10.49
N LEU A 354 33.25 6.41 -10.26
CA LEU A 354 33.19 7.11 -8.98
C LEU A 354 32.24 6.36 -8.03
N CYS A 355 32.68 6.08 -6.82
CA CYS A 355 31.86 5.39 -5.83
C CYS A 355 31.95 6.02 -4.43
N MET A 356 30.90 5.85 -3.66
CA MET A 356 30.86 6.05 -2.21
C MET A 356 31.01 4.67 -1.55
N VAL A 357 32.05 4.49 -0.75
CA VAL A 357 32.43 3.17 -0.24
C VAL A 357 32.09 3.06 1.25
N CYS A 358 31.44 1.96 1.62
CA CYS A 358 31.37 1.49 2.99
C CYS A 358 32.39 0.36 3.18
N GLU A 359 33.50 0.63 3.88
CA GLU A 359 34.41 -0.43 4.35
C GLU A 359 34.01 -0.83 5.77
N MET A 360 33.75 -2.13 5.96
CA MET A 360 33.27 -2.72 7.20
C MET A 360 34.25 -3.77 7.73
N THR A 361 34.33 -3.89 9.05
CA THR A 361 35.00 -5.01 9.73
C THR A 361 33.97 -5.85 10.45
N ILE A 362 34.10 -7.17 10.31
CA ILE A 362 33.08 -8.15 10.68
C ILE A 362 33.78 -9.26 11.48
N SER A 363 33.20 -9.68 12.60
CA SER A 363 33.72 -10.81 13.38
C SER A 363 33.44 -12.15 12.71
N GLU A 364 34.10 -13.22 13.17
CA GLU A 364 33.83 -14.60 12.73
C GLU A 364 32.38 -15.06 12.98
N ARG A 365 31.60 -14.32 13.79
CA ARG A 365 30.17 -14.58 14.07
C ARG A 365 29.25 -13.58 13.36
N GLY A 366 29.66 -13.03 12.22
CA GLY A 366 28.84 -12.12 11.40
C GLY A 366 28.50 -10.77 12.06
N LYS A 367 29.15 -10.38 13.17
CA LYS A 367 28.84 -9.12 13.86
C LYS A 367 29.71 -7.98 13.34
N LEU A 368 29.08 -6.92 12.82
CA LEU A 368 29.73 -5.64 12.49
C LEU A 368 30.47 -5.08 13.72
N SER A 369 31.79 -4.96 13.62
CA SER A 369 32.67 -4.40 14.67
C SER A 369 33.04 -2.93 14.44
N GLY A 370 32.97 -2.45 13.21
CA GLY A 370 33.24 -1.06 12.86
C GLY A 370 33.14 -0.82 11.35
N SER A 371 32.93 0.43 10.96
CA SER A 371 32.77 0.86 9.57
C SER A 371 33.40 2.24 9.34
N LYS A 372 33.75 2.53 8.09
CA LYS A 372 34.11 3.88 7.61
C LYS A 372 33.50 4.14 6.23
N PHE A 373 33.25 5.40 5.94
CA PHE A 373 32.71 5.88 4.67
C PHE A 373 33.71 6.82 4.00
N TYR A 374 33.88 6.73 2.69
CA TYR A 374 34.75 7.62 1.92
C TYR A 374 34.44 7.59 0.41
N PRO A 375 34.59 8.73 -0.30
CA PRO A 375 34.60 8.75 -1.76
C PRO A 375 35.84 8.05 -2.34
N ALA A 376 35.65 7.24 -3.38
CA ALA A 376 36.68 6.48 -4.05
C ALA A 376 36.51 6.52 -5.58
N VAL A 377 37.54 6.03 -6.27
CA VAL A 377 37.49 5.59 -7.67
C VAL A 377 37.76 4.08 -7.71
N MET A 378 36.97 3.33 -8.48
CA MET A 378 37.10 1.89 -8.62
C MET A 378 37.06 1.47 -10.09
N ARG A 379 37.41 0.20 -10.34
CA ARG A 379 37.20 -0.48 -11.62
C ARG A 379 36.62 -1.86 -11.32
N SER A 380 35.42 -2.14 -11.84
CA SER A 380 34.81 -3.47 -11.63
C SER A 380 35.57 -4.51 -12.46
N HIS A 381 36.07 -5.56 -11.80
CA HIS A 381 36.90 -6.60 -12.43
C HIS A 381 36.09 -7.69 -13.14
N ALA A 382 34.78 -7.72 -12.92
CA ALA A 382 33.84 -8.59 -13.62
C ALA A 382 32.39 -8.14 -13.36
N ARG A 383 31.55 -8.23 -14.40
CA ARG A 383 30.09 -8.27 -14.25
C ARG A 383 29.62 -9.71 -14.26
N PHE A 384 29.13 -10.19 -13.13
CA PHE A 384 28.51 -11.50 -12.98
C PHE A 384 26.99 -11.42 -13.06
N THR A 385 26.36 -12.60 -13.16
CA THR A 385 24.94 -12.74 -12.82
C THR A 385 24.77 -13.68 -11.65
N TYR A 386 23.66 -13.56 -10.91
CA TYR A 386 23.34 -14.48 -9.81
C TYR A 386 23.37 -15.96 -10.24
N THR A 387 22.93 -16.26 -11.47
CA THR A 387 22.97 -17.60 -12.06
C THR A 387 24.41 -18.11 -12.22
N LYS A 388 25.32 -17.28 -12.76
CA LYS A 388 26.73 -17.65 -12.91
C LYS A 388 27.44 -17.87 -11.57
N VAL A 389 27.18 -17.01 -10.59
CA VAL A 389 27.85 -17.10 -9.27
C VAL A 389 27.37 -18.33 -8.50
N ALA A 390 26.07 -18.64 -8.55
CA ALA A 390 25.57 -19.89 -7.98
C ALA A 390 26.25 -21.12 -8.63
N ALA A 391 26.30 -21.19 -9.97
CA ALA A 391 26.98 -22.29 -10.66
C ALA A 391 28.48 -22.40 -10.33
N ILE A 392 29.19 -21.26 -10.18
CA ILE A 392 30.61 -21.23 -9.76
C ILE A 392 30.80 -21.80 -8.34
N LEU A 393 29.88 -21.49 -7.43
CA LEU A 393 29.89 -21.97 -6.04
C LEU A 393 29.46 -23.45 -5.95
N ASP A 394 28.53 -23.89 -6.80
CA ASP A 394 28.07 -25.28 -6.92
C ASP A 394 29.10 -26.19 -7.63
N GLY A 395 30.15 -25.62 -8.22
CA GLY A 395 31.31 -26.35 -8.74
C GLY A 395 31.41 -26.47 -10.26
N ASP A 396 30.69 -25.66 -11.04
CA ASP A 396 30.74 -25.69 -12.51
C ASP A 396 32.18 -25.46 -13.04
N GLU A 397 32.77 -26.50 -13.64
CA GLU A 397 34.17 -26.49 -14.07
C GLU A 397 34.43 -25.42 -15.15
N THR A 398 33.49 -25.23 -16.09
CA THR A 398 33.66 -24.31 -17.23
C THR A 398 33.68 -22.85 -16.76
N LEU A 399 32.75 -22.46 -15.89
CA LEU A 399 32.71 -21.11 -15.32
C LEU A 399 33.86 -20.89 -14.33
N ARG A 400 34.26 -21.91 -13.57
CA ARG A 400 35.41 -21.82 -12.65
C ARG A 400 36.73 -21.66 -13.40
N GLU A 401 36.92 -22.30 -14.55
CA GLU A 401 38.07 -22.05 -15.43
C GLU A 401 38.00 -20.65 -16.05
N GLN A 402 36.84 -20.26 -16.61
CA GLN A 402 36.65 -18.94 -17.25
C GLN A 402 36.94 -17.78 -16.28
N TYR A 403 36.51 -17.90 -15.02
CA TYR A 403 36.61 -16.85 -14.01
C TYR A 403 37.66 -17.15 -12.93
N ALA A 404 38.61 -18.06 -13.19
CA ALA A 404 39.57 -18.58 -12.20
C ALA A 404 40.22 -17.52 -11.28
N PRO A 405 40.64 -16.32 -11.75
CA PRO A 405 41.21 -15.29 -10.88
C PRO A 405 40.26 -14.72 -9.81
N ARG A 406 38.94 -14.88 -9.96
CA ARG A 406 37.89 -14.36 -9.06
C ARG A 406 37.24 -15.44 -8.19
N VAL A 407 37.42 -16.73 -8.51
CA VAL A 407 36.70 -17.84 -7.84
C VAL A 407 36.92 -17.86 -6.33
N SER A 408 38.17 -17.70 -5.87
CA SER A 408 38.50 -17.69 -4.43
C SER A 408 37.87 -16.51 -3.66
N GLU A 409 37.53 -15.43 -4.34
CA GLU A 409 36.95 -14.22 -3.74
C GLU A 409 35.44 -14.35 -3.62
N LEU A 410 34.79 -14.95 -4.62
CA LEU A 410 33.39 -15.39 -4.56
C LEU A 410 33.18 -16.43 -3.45
N GLU A 411 34.11 -17.40 -3.32
CA GLU A 411 34.09 -18.38 -2.22
C GLU A 411 34.28 -17.72 -0.84
N GLU A 412 35.08 -16.66 -0.72
CA GLU A 412 35.24 -15.94 0.55
C GLU A 412 34.02 -15.08 0.89
N LEU A 413 33.37 -14.47 -0.12
CA LEU A 413 32.06 -13.82 0.05
C LEU A 413 30.98 -14.80 0.49
N HIS A 414 30.97 -16.04 -0.01
CA HIS A 414 30.01 -17.08 0.42
C HIS A 414 30.22 -17.53 1.87
N LYS A 415 31.49 -17.66 2.31
CA LYS A 415 31.84 -17.92 3.72
C LYS A 415 31.37 -16.77 4.64
N LEU A 416 31.57 -15.52 4.21
CA LEU A 416 31.08 -14.35 4.93
C LEU A 416 29.54 -14.36 5.01
N TYR A 417 28.85 -14.59 3.88
CA TYR A 417 27.38 -14.72 3.82
C TYR A 417 26.86 -15.76 4.81
N THR A 418 27.50 -16.94 4.90
CA THR A 418 27.11 -17.99 5.85
C THR A 418 27.14 -17.45 7.30
N ALA A 419 28.20 -16.75 7.69
CA ALA A 419 28.31 -16.15 9.01
C ALA A 419 27.32 -14.98 9.26
N LEU A 420 26.97 -14.22 8.22
CA LEU A 420 25.95 -13.16 8.30
C LEU A 420 24.53 -13.73 8.43
N ASN A 421 24.20 -14.77 7.67
CA ASN A 421 22.94 -15.49 7.76
C ASN A 421 22.73 -16.12 9.14
N ASP A 422 23.76 -16.79 9.69
CA ASP A 422 23.75 -17.27 11.08
C ASP A 422 23.49 -16.13 12.08
N ALA A 423 24.11 -14.96 11.88
CA ALA A 423 23.89 -13.79 12.73
C ALA A 423 22.47 -13.19 12.55
N ARG A 424 21.86 -13.29 11.37
CA ARG A 424 20.47 -12.89 11.07
C ARG A 424 19.45 -13.81 11.75
N LEU A 425 19.65 -15.13 11.64
CA LEU A 425 18.82 -16.13 12.31
C LEU A 425 18.89 -16.00 13.83
N ASN A 426 20.09 -15.90 14.41
CA ASN A 426 20.28 -15.73 15.85
C ASN A 426 19.69 -14.41 16.41
N ARG A 427 19.53 -13.38 15.56
CA ARG A 427 18.88 -12.11 15.91
C ARG A 427 17.35 -12.19 15.91
N GLY A 428 16.75 -13.27 15.40
CA GLY A 428 15.30 -13.43 15.28
C GLY A 428 14.69 -12.60 14.15
N ALA A 429 15.45 -12.33 13.09
CA ALA A 429 14.91 -11.67 11.90
C ALA A 429 13.85 -12.56 11.23
N ILE A 430 12.78 -11.94 10.74
CA ILE A 430 11.68 -12.65 10.10
C ILE A 430 12.06 -12.88 8.64
N ALA A 431 12.20 -14.14 8.24
CA ALA A 431 12.52 -14.55 6.88
C ALA A 431 11.32 -15.24 6.25
N PHE A 432 10.89 -14.75 5.09
CA PHE A 432 9.88 -15.37 4.25
C PHE A 432 10.55 -15.89 2.99
N GLU A 433 10.17 -17.09 2.58
CA GLU A 433 10.36 -17.56 1.22
C GLU A 433 9.07 -17.22 0.47
N THR A 434 9.11 -16.16 -0.33
CA THR A 434 8.06 -15.79 -1.27
C THR A 434 8.38 -16.37 -2.64
N GLU A 435 7.44 -17.13 -3.19
CA GLU A 435 7.51 -17.54 -4.60
C GLU A 435 7.05 -16.36 -5.46
N GLU A 436 8.01 -15.70 -6.10
CA GLU A 436 7.78 -14.66 -7.10
C GLU A 436 7.74 -15.27 -8.50
N SER A 437 7.08 -14.59 -9.44
CA SER A 437 6.91 -15.07 -10.81
C SER A 437 7.67 -14.19 -11.81
N ARG A 438 8.43 -14.81 -12.72
CA ARG A 438 9.02 -14.17 -13.89
C ARG A 438 8.12 -14.42 -15.11
N PHE A 439 7.74 -13.35 -15.79
CA PHE A 439 7.04 -13.44 -17.08
C PHE A 439 8.07 -13.56 -18.21
N ILE A 440 7.88 -14.56 -19.07
CA ILE A 440 8.61 -14.71 -20.33
C ILE A 440 7.73 -14.13 -21.43
N PHE A 441 8.28 -13.23 -22.24
CA PHE A 441 7.55 -12.50 -23.27
C PHE A 441 7.92 -12.99 -24.67
N ASN A 442 6.91 -13.16 -25.52
CA ASN A 442 7.11 -13.42 -26.95
C ASN A 442 7.43 -12.13 -27.73
N ALA A 443 7.70 -12.27 -29.02
CA ALA A 443 8.04 -11.15 -29.92
C ALA A 443 6.96 -10.05 -30.02
N ASN A 444 5.72 -10.33 -29.63
CA ASN A 444 4.62 -9.35 -29.59
C ASN A 444 4.45 -8.70 -28.21
N LYS A 445 5.41 -8.85 -27.30
CA LYS A 445 5.35 -8.41 -25.89
C LYS A 445 4.20 -8.99 -25.07
N LYS A 446 3.63 -10.14 -25.47
CA LYS A 446 2.64 -10.86 -24.64
C LYS A 446 3.32 -11.96 -23.82
N ILE A 447 2.72 -12.33 -22.69
CA ILE A 447 3.21 -13.46 -21.89
C ILE A 447 3.14 -14.74 -22.72
N GLU A 448 4.29 -15.40 -22.86
CA GLU A 448 4.43 -16.75 -23.44
C GLU A 448 4.39 -17.82 -22.33
N ALA A 449 5.06 -17.55 -21.21
CA ALA A 449 5.09 -18.41 -20.04
C ALA A 449 5.25 -17.61 -18.74
N ILE A 450 4.74 -18.17 -17.65
CA ILE A 450 4.97 -17.68 -16.28
C ILE A 450 5.81 -18.75 -15.57
N LEU A 451 6.97 -18.36 -15.04
CA LEU A 451 7.92 -19.27 -14.38
C LEU A 451 8.20 -18.79 -12.94
N PRO A 452 8.42 -19.68 -11.97
CA PRO A 452 8.85 -19.28 -10.63
C PRO A 452 10.27 -18.70 -10.66
N LEU A 453 10.49 -17.61 -9.93
CA LEU A 453 11.81 -16.99 -9.74
C LEU A 453 12.58 -17.73 -8.65
N VAL A 454 13.63 -18.46 -9.03
CA VAL A 454 14.43 -19.27 -8.09
C VAL A 454 15.52 -18.43 -7.42
N ARG A 455 15.30 -18.08 -6.14
CA ARG A 455 16.25 -17.32 -5.31
C ARG A 455 17.34 -18.22 -4.71
N ASN A 456 18.50 -18.26 -5.37
CA ASN A 456 19.69 -19.00 -4.95
C ASN A 456 20.56 -18.22 -3.93
N ASP A 457 21.67 -18.84 -3.49
CA ASP A 457 22.58 -18.26 -2.49
C ASP A 457 23.34 -17.01 -2.96
N ALA A 458 23.58 -16.83 -4.26
CA ALA A 458 24.22 -15.61 -4.78
C ALA A 458 23.36 -14.36 -4.52
N HIS A 459 22.04 -14.48 -4.65
CA HIS A 459 21.10 -13.40 -4.30
C HIS A 459 21.17 -13.05 -2.81
N LYS A 460 21.15 -14.09 -1.94
CA LYS A 460 21.18 -13.94 -0.48
C LYS A 460 22.52 -13.36 0.01
N MET A 461 23.62 -13.71 -0.64
CA MET A 461 24.96 -13.21 -0.37
C MET A 461 25.07 -11.70 -0.60
N ILE A 462 24.57 -11.19 -1.73
CA ILE A 462 24.50 -9.76 -2.01
C ILE A 462 23.54 -9.06 -1.02
N GLU A 463 22.36 -9.63 -0.78
CA GLU A 463 21.39 -9.09 0.19
C GLU A 463 22.01 -8.86 1.59
N GLU A 464 22.71 -9.84 2.15
CA GLU A 464 23.37 -9.68 3.46
C GLU A 464 24.49 -8.62 3.45
N CYS A 465 25.26 -8.52 2.35
CA CYS A 465 26.27 -7.47 2.21
C CYS A 465 25.62 -6.07 2.20
N MET A 466 24.52 -5.91 1.46
CA MET A 466 23.78 -4.64 1.38
C MET A 466 23.05 -4.31 2.68
N ILE A 467 22.44 -5.29 3.36
CA ILE A 467 21.85 -5.11 4.69
C ILE A 467 22.91 -4.61 5.67
N LEU A 468 24.13 -5.16 5.64
CA LEU A 468 25.19 -4.75 6.55
C LEU A 468 25.68 -3.31 6.29
N ALA A 469 25.82 -2.92 5.02
CA ALA A 469 26.14 -1.55 4.64
C ALA A 469 25.04 -0.57 5.09
N ASN A 470 23.77 -0.92 4.87
CA ASN A 470 22.60 -0.15 5.31
C ASN A 470 22.54 0.02 6.85
N VAL A 471 22.92 -1.00 7.63
CA VAL A 471 23.07 -0.92 9.09
C VAL A 471 24.25 -0.04 9.50
N ALA A 472 25.38 -0.14 8.80
CA ALA A 472 26.55 0.71 9.04
C ALA A 472 26.22 2.19 8.78
N THR A 473 25.45 2.47 7.72
CA THR A 473 25.01 3.82 7.35
C THR A 473 24.06 4.41 8.37
N ALA A 474 23.00 3.68 8.77
CA ALA A 474 22.05 4.16 9.77
C ALA A 474 22.76 4.56 11.07
N LYS A 475 23.68 3.72 11.56
CA LYS A 475 24.51 4.01 12.75
C LYS A 475 25.46 5.20 12.55
N PHE A 476 25.95 5.41 11.33
CA PHE A 476 26.83 6.53 11.03
C PHE A 476 26.07 7.87 11.04
N VAL A 477 24.88 7.93 10.45
CA VAL A 477 24.01 9.12 10.49
C VAL A 477 23.54 9.40 11.92
N GLU A 478 23.05 8.38 12.62
CA GLU A 478 22.58 8.44 14.02
C GLU A 478 23.69 8.92 14.98
N LYS A 479 24.92 8.41 14.84
CA LYS A 479 26.09 8.83 15.65
C LYS A 479 26.40 10.33 15.52
N HIS A 480 26.18 10.92 14.35
CA HIS A 480 26.48 12.33 14.09
C HIS A 480 25.25 13.25 14.27
N ALA A 481 24.09 12.70 14.67
CA ALA A 481 22.84 13.43 14.88
C ALA A 481 22.41 14.30 13.68
N MET A 482 22.72 13.86 12.46
CA MET A 482 22.32 14.56 11.23
C MET A 482 20.93 14.12 10.77
N PRO A 483 20.06 15.04 10.32
CA PRO A 483 18.81 14.67 9.67
C PRO A 483 19.06 13.80 8.43
N GLY A 484 18.39 12.66 8.37
CA GLY A 484 18.52 11.68 7.28
C GLY A 484 17.40 10.64 7.33
N LEU A 485 17.20 9.90 6.24
CA LEU A 485 16.11 8.95 6.11
C LEU A 485 16.47 7.56 6.65
N PHE A 486 15.68 7.09 7.61
CA PHE A 486 15.68 5.71 8.08
C PHE A 486 14.60 4.92 7.33
N ARG A 487 14.92 3.68 6.96
CA ARG A 487 13.95 2.72 6.46
C ARG A 487 13.41 1.97 7.66
N VAL A 488 12.26 2.43 8.16
CA VAL A 488 11.66 1.92 9.38
C VAL A 488 10.55 0.94 9.08
N HIS A 489 10.34 -0.01 9.99
CA HIS A 489 9.23 -0.95 9.94
C HIS A 489 8.73 -1.15 11.37
N ASP A 490 7.64 -0.47 11.69
CA ASP A 490 7.02 -0.44 13.00
C ASP A 490 6.52 -1.82 13.47
N LYS A 491 6.27 -1.96 14.78
CA LYS A 491 5.69 -3.15 15.39
C LYS A 491 4.25 -3.38 14.86
N PRO A 492 3.78 -4.64 14.79
CA PRO A 492 2.36 -4.96 14.62
C PRO A 492 1.48 -4.17 15.59
N SER A 493 0.31 -3.68 15.15
CA SER A 493 -0.62 -3.04 16.09
C SER A 493 -1.18 -4.07 17.08
N GLU A 494 -1.50 -3.63 18.31
CA GLU A 494 -2.04 -4.53 19.35
C GLU A 494 -3.22 -5.38 18.85
N GLU A 495 -4.13 -4.80 18.07
CA GLU A 495 -5.28 -5.49 17.48
C GLU A 495 -4.84 -6.58 16.50
N LYS A 496 -3.97 -6.26 15.54
CA LYS A 496 -3.44 -7.23 14.57
C LYS A 496 -2.70 -8.37 15.28
N TYR A 497 -1.89 -8.05 16.29
CA TYR A 497 -1.17 -9.03 17.11
C TYR A 497 -2.12 -9.93 17.91
N LYS A 498 -3.08 -9.35 18.66
CA LYS A 498 -4.08 -10.10 19.44
C LYS A 498 -4.92 -11.03 18.56
N ASN A 499 -5.29 -10.57 17.35
CA ASN A 499 -5.99 -11.40 16.37
C ASN A 499 -5.10 -12.55 15.86
N PHE A 500 -3.83 -12.28 15.54
CA PHE A 500 -2.88 -13.32 15.10
C PHE A 500 -2.58 -14.35 16.20
N VAL A 501 -2.39 -13.94 17.46
CA VAL A 501 -2.21 -14.88 18.59
C VAL A 501 -3.47 -15.71 18.84
N SER A 502 -4.65 -15.11 18.73
CA SER A 502 -5.93 -15.83 18.87
C SER A 502 -6.10 -16.89 17.75
N TYR A 503 -5.74 -16.52 16.52
CA TYR A 503 -5.69 -17.43 15.38
C TYR A 503 -4.72 -18.60 15.63
N LEU A 504 -3.46 -18.34 16.01
CA LEU A 504 -2.48 -19.38 16.34
C LEU A 504 -2.95 -20.31 17.47
N ALA A 505 -3.62 -19.76 18.49
CA ALA A 505 -4.18 -20.54 19.60
C ALA A 505 -5.27 -21.54 19.14
N GLU A 506 -6.08 -21.19 18.13
CA GLU A 506 -7.02 -22.15 17.52
C GLU A 506 -6.30 -23.28 16.76
N LEU A 507 -5.11 -23.00 16.21
CA LEU A 507 -4.25 -24.02 15.57
C LEU A 507 -3.51 -24.92 16.59
N GLY A 508 -3.65 -24.64 17.89
CA GLY A 508 -2.87 -25.26 18.96
C GLY A 508 -1.41 -24.80 19.02
N ILE A 509 -1.07 -23.68 18.38
CA ILE A 509 0.28 -23.11 18.36
C ILE A 509 0.37 -22.06 19.47
N ALA A 510 1.21 -22.32 20.47
CA ALA A 510 1.49 -21.36 21.52
C ALA A 510 2.49 -20.29 21.03
N MET A 511 2.01 -19.05 21.00
CA MET A 511 2.81 -17.82 20.96
C MET A 511 2.64 -17.12 22.31
N PRO A 512 3.71 -16.66 22.97
CA PRO A 512 3.58 -15.91 24.22
C PRO A 512 2.81 -14.62 23.96
N VAL A 513 1.83 -14.30 24.82
CA VAL A 513 1.20 -12.98 24.82
C VAL A 513 2.11 -12.05 25.63
N SER A 514 2.85 -11.20 24.94
CA SER A 514 3.66 -10.14 25.54
C SER A 514 2.97 -8.78 25.36
N GLU A 515 3.21 -7.84 26.27
CA GLU A 515 2.90 -6.42 26.04
C GLU A 515 3.92 -5.80 25.07
N GLU A 516 5.16 -6.27 25.11
CA GLU A 516 6.22 -5.92 24.16
C GLU A 516 6.38 -7.03 23.13
N VAL A 517 5.82 -6.83 21.94
CA VAL A 517 5.94 -7.77 20.81
C VAL A 517 7.35 -7.71 20.22
N GLU A 518 8.01 -8.86 20.05
CA GLU A 518 9.37 -8.94 19.50
C GLU A 518 9.45 -9.77 18.20
N PRO A 519 10.38 -9.46 17.28
CA PRO A 519 10.56 -10.21 16.03
C PRO A 519 10.83 -11.70 16.25
N ARG A 520 11.47 -12.05 17.37
CA ARG A 520 11.76 -13.43 17.73
C ARG A 520 10.51 -14.28 17.94
N ASP A 521 9.44 -13.70 18.49
CA ASP A 521 8.17 -14.43 18.68
C ASP A 521 7.62 -14.92 17.34
N TYR A 522 7.84 -14.12 16.28
CA TYR A 522 7.42 -14.38 14.92
C TYR A 522 8.32 -15.42 14.23
N SER A 523 9.64 -15.31 14.34
CA SER A 523 10.56 -16.32 13.79
C SER A 523 10.42 -17.68 14.49
N ASP A 524 10.16 -17.70 15.80
CA ASP A 524 9.88 -18.93 16.56
C ASP A 524 8.56 -19.60 16.10
N VAL A 525 7.56 -18.82 15.67
CA VAL A 525 6.34 -19.35 15.03
C VAL A 525 6.67 -19.95 13.66
N LEU A 526 7.44 -19.25 12.81
CA LEU A 526 7.87 -19.76 11.50
C LEU A 526 8.59 -21.11 11.62
N ALA A 527 9.54 -21.22 12.56
CA ALA A 527 10.25 -22.47 12.83
C ALA A 527 9.32 -23.61 13.30
N LYS A 528 8.29 -23.31 14.11
CA LYS A 528 7.28 -24.30 14.56
C LYS A 528 6.33 -24.76 13.45
N VAL A 529 6.19 -23.99 12.36
CA VAL A 529 5.24 -24.30 11.27
C VAL A 529 5.89 -24.87 10.01
N ALA A 530 7.21 -24.87 9.94
CA ALA A 530 7.97 -25.51 8.86
C ALA A 530 7.50 -26.97 8.64
N GLY A 531 7.17 -27.31 7.39
CA GLY A 531 6.69 -28.63 6.98
C GLY A 531 5.24 -28.95 7.38
N ARG A 532 4.49 -28.01 7.99
CA ARG A 532 3.06 -28.24 8.25
C ARG A 532 2.20 -28.05 6.99
N PRO A 533 1.07 -28.77 6.84
CA PRO A 533 0.14 -28.58 5.73
C PRO A 533 -0.52 -27.19 5.64
N ASP A 534 -0.49 -26.41 6.72
CA ASP A 534 -1.05 -25.07 6.85
C ASP A 534 0.02 -23.95 6.95
N GLN A 535 1.29 -24.27 6.63
CA GLN A 535 2.42 -23.34 6.71
C GLN A 535 2.19 -22.03 5.93
N GLU A 536 1.84 -22.11 4.65
CA GLU A 536 1.64 -20.96 3.75
C GLU A 536 0.53 -20.01 4.27
N LEU A 537 -0.56 -20.58 4.78
CA LEU A 537 -1.64 -19.82 5.41
C LEU A 537 -1.14 -19.10 6.68
N ILE A 538 -0.38 -19.78 7.54
CA ILE A 538 0.14 -19.14 8.76
C ILE A 538 1.13 -18.03 8.42
N GLN A 539 2.01 -18.23 7.43
CA GLN A 539 2.90 -17.20 6.88
C GLN A 539 2.11 -16.00 6.32
N THR A 540 1.01 -16.25 5.60
CA THR A 540 0.13 -15.21 5.06
C THR A 540 -0.55 -14.40 6.16
N MET A 541 -1.07 -15.04 7.22
CA MET A 541 -1.68 -14.32 8.36
C MET A 541 -0.65 -13.54 9.17
N LEU A 542 0.56 -14.09 9.30
CA LEU A 542 1.69 -13.45 9.94
C LEU A 542 2.08 -12.16 9.19
N LEU A 543 2.28 -12.24 7.87
CA LEU A 543 2.51 -11.08 6.98
C LEU A 543 1.42 -10.03 7.11
N ARG A 544 0.14 -10.44 7.10
CA ARG A 544 -1.01 -9.52 7.26
C ARG A 544 -1.06 -8.85 8.64
N SER A 545 -0.46 -9.45 9.68
CA SER A 545 -0.36 -8.84 11.01
C SER A 545 0.69 -7.72 11.09
N MET A 546 1.67 -7.70 10.18
CA MET A 546 2.75 -6.72 10.16
C MET A 546 2.29 -5.34 9.62
N LYS A 547 3.19 -4.36 9.70
CA LYS A 547 3.05 -3.02 9.10
C LYS A 547 3.75 -3.00 7.73
N GLN A 548 3.53 -1.96 6.93
CA GLN A 548 4.37 -1.69 5.77
C GLN A 548 5.61 -0.91 6.24
N ALA A 549 6.78 -1.19 5.64
CA ALA A 549 7.98 -0.40 5.87
C ALA A 549 7.86 0.96 5.14
N VAL A 550 8.42 2.02 5.73
CA VAL A 550 8.32 3.40 5.23
C VAL A 550 9.64 4.15 5.46
N TYR A 551 9.81 5.29 4.81
CA TYR A 551 10.91 6.23 5.06
C TYR A 551 10.47 7.29 6.07
N GLN A 552 11.25 7.48 7.14
CA GLN A 552 11.01 8.50 8.18
C GLN A 552 12.33 9.12 8.62
N SER A 553 12.27 10.33 9.20
CA SER A 553 13.46 10.92 9.84
C SER A 553 13.74 10.34 11.23
N ASP A 554 12.73 9.81 11.91
CA ASP A 554 12.88 9.24 13.25
C ASP A 554 13.23 7.76 13.15
N ASN A 555 14.31 7.33 13.82
CA ASN A 555 14.69 5.93 13.86
C ASN A 555 13.87 5.15 14.91
N ILE A 556 12.78 4.51 14.47
CA ILE A 556 12.00 3.56 15.30
C ILE A 556 12.42 2.09 15.11
N GLY A 557 13.51 1.85 14.35
CA GLY A 557 13.99 0.53 14.00
C GLY A 557 13.18 -0.19 12.90
N HIS A 558 13.58 -1.43 12.63
CA HIS A 558 13.00 -2.26 11.56
C HIS A 558 12.64 -3.66 12.07
N PHE A 559 11.40 -3.83 12.54
CA PHE A 559 10.92 -5.05 13.19
C PHE A 559 11.09 -6.31 12.31
N GLY A 560 10.77 -6.25 11.00
CA GLY A 560 10.94 -7.41 10.11
C GLY A 560 12.37 -7.97 10.00
N LEU A 561 13.39 -7.10 10.04
CA LEU A 561 14.81 -7.48 9.97
C LEU A 561 15.46 -7.68 11.36
N ALA A 562 14.69 -7.45 12.43
CA ALA A 562 15.16 -7.38 13.81
C ALA A 562 16.36 -6.42 13.98
N LEU A 563 16.27 -5.20 13.44
CA LEU A 563 17.34 -4.19 13.49
C LEU A 563 16.91 -2.93 14.25
N GLN A 564 17.82 -2.38 15.05
CA GLN A 564 17.59 -1.13 15.80
C GLN A 564 17.73 0.13 14.95
N SER A 565 18.59 0.12 13.93
CA SER A 565 18.82 1.23 13.02
C SER A 565 19.04 0.66 11.62
N TYR A 566 18.32 1.18 10.62
CA TYR A 566 18.41 0.74 9.22
C TYR A 566 18.04 1.89 8.27
N SER A 567 18.85 2.11 7.24
CA SER A 567 18.70 3.17 6.22
C SER A 567 19.12 2.61 4.88
N HIS A 568 18.36 2.85 3.82
CA HIS A 568 18.80 2.48 2.48
C HIS A 568 19.92 3.42 2.00
N PHE A 569 21.01 2.82 1.53
CA PHE A 569 22.22 3.49 1.03
C PHE A 569 22.72 2.89 -0.30
N THR A 570 22.36 1.64 -0.58
CA THR A 570 22.99 0.79 -1.61
C THR A 570 22.31 0.83 -2.98
N SER A 571 21.34 1.71 -3.23
CA SER A 571 20.73 1.83 -4.57
C SER A 571 20.33 3.24 -4.99
N PRO A 572 21.26 4.23 -4.97
CA PRO A 572 20.97 5.62 -5.30
C PRO A 572 20.65 5.90 -6.77
N ILE A 573 20.91 4.97 -7.71
CA ILE A 573 20.51 5.14 -9.13
C ILE A 573 18.98 5.07 -9.26
N ARG A 574 18.33 4.28 -8.40
CA ARG A 574 16.90 3.90 -8.51
C ARG A 574 16.04 4.23 -7.28
N ARG A 575 16.62 4.80 -6.22
CA ARG A 575 15.91 5.25 -5.01
C ARG A 575 16.44 6.61 -4.54
N TYR A 576 15.56 7.60 -4.47
CA TYR A 576 15.91 8.93 -3.98
C TYR A 576 16.31 8.97 -2.49
N PRO A 577 15.74 8.14 -1.58
CA PRO A 577 16.22 8.06 -0.19
C PRO A 577 17.70 7.73 -0.04
N ASP A 578 18.22 6.83 -0.88
CA ASP A 578 19.64 6.47 -0.91
C ASP A 578 20.49 7.66 -1.37
N LEU A 579 20.04 8.41 -2.38
CA LEU A 579 20.69 9.64 -2.84
C LEU A 579 20.74 10.71 -1.74
N VAL A 580 19.65 10.91 -1.00
CA VAL A 580 19.60 11.78 0.20
C VAL A 580 20.63 11.32 1.23
N ILE A 581 20.72 10.03 1.49
CA ILE A 581 21.67 9.46 2.45
C ILE A 581 23.14 9.62 2.00
N HIS A 582 23.46 9.49 0.71
CA HIS A 582 24.80 9.79 0.17
C HIS A 582 25.20 11.25 0.42
N ARG A 583 24.26 12.19 0.20
CA ARG A 583 24.47 13.62 0.45
C ARG A 583 24.74 13.93 1.92
N VAL A 584 24.00 13.28 2.83
CA VAL A 584 24.20 13.39 4.30
C VAL A 584 25.54 12.79 4.73
N ILE A 585 25.93 11.62 4.22
CA ILE A 585 27.25 11.03 4.50
C ILE A 585 28.36 11.99 4.08
N LYS A 586 28.31 12.53 2.84
CA LYS A 586 29.29 13.51 2.36
C LYS A 586 29.31 14.78 3.20
N ALA A 587 28.16 15.27 3.68
CA ALA A 587 28.10 16.43 4.56
C ALA A 587 28.75 16.17 5.93
N ILE A 588 28.61 14.96 6.48
CA ILE A 588 29.32 14.54 7.70
C ILE A 588 30.83 14.49 7.45
N LEU A 589 31.27 13.91 6.33
CA LEU A 589 32.69 13.82 5.98
C LEU A 589 33.31 15.21 5.75
N GLU A 590 32.60 16.12 5.07
CA GLU A 590 33.05 17.49 4.83
C GLU A 590 33.16 18.31 6.13
N ALA A 591 32.26 18.09 7.08
CA ALA A 591 32.32 18.70 8.40
C ALA A 591 33.46 18.14 9.29
N GLN A 592 33.98 16.94 8.99
CA GLN A 592 35.13 16.35 9.67
C GLN A 592 36.46 16.78 9.03
N GLU A 593 36.54 16.71 7.71
CA GLU A 593 37.72 17.01 6.91
C GLU A 593 37.26 17.65 5.60
N ASN A 594 37.26 18.99 5.58
CA ASN A 594 36.85 19.83 4.46
C ASN A 594 37.69 19.53 3.21
N ASN A 595 37.18 18.69 2.32
CA ASN A 595 37.93 18.00 1.29
C ASN A 595 37.16 18.01 -0.04
N PRO A 596 37.72 18.54 -1.13
CA PRO A 596 37.04 18.71 -2.42
C PRO A 596 36.58 17.40 -3.09
N VAL A 597 36.81 16.21 -2.53
CA VAL A 597 36.17 14.97 -2.99
C VAL A 597 34.70 14.83 -2.55
N ASN A 598 34.27 15.55 -1.52
CA ASN A 598 32.92 15.46 -0.95
C ASN A 598 31.85 16.22 -1.77
N VAL A 599 32.17 16.65 -3.00
CA VAL A 599 31.20 17.33 -3.88
C VAL A 599 29.94 16.49 -4.06
N GLY A 600 28.79 17.15 -3.88
CA GLY A 600 27.50 16.48 -3.75
C GLY A 600 27.03 16.32 -2.29
N CYS A 601 27.79 16.80 -1.30
CA CYS A 601 27.29 16.94 0.08
C CYS A 601 26.04 17.83 0.16
N PHE A 602 25.12 17.51 1.06
CA PHE A 602 24.02 18.40 1.45
C PHE A 602 23.56 18.13 2.88
N SER A 603 23.35 19.20 3.65
CA SER A 603 22.80 19.15 5.01
C SER A 603 21.33 19.56 4.97
N TYR A 604 20.43 18.58 5.13
CA TYR A 604 18.98 18.81 5.17
C TYR A 604 18.53 19.34 6.54
N SER A 605 17.47 20.15 6.55
CA SER A 605 16.72 20.45 7.79
C SER A 605 15.82 19.28 8.18
N GLN A 606 15.44 19.21 9.46
CA GLN A 606 14.51 18.18 9.95
C GLN A 606 13.17 18.18 9.19
N GLU A 607 12.65 19.37 8.89
CA GLU A 607 11.41 19.56 8.11
C GLU A 607 11.54 19.01 6.69
N GLN A 608 12.66 19.27 6.01
CA GLN A 608 12.93 18.71 4.69
C GLN A 608 12.96 17.18 4.71
N VAL A 609 13.62 16.57 5.69
CA VAL A 609 13.71 15.11 5.79
C VAL A 609 12.35 14.47 6.10
N VAL A 610 11.52 15.10 6.94
CA VAL A 610 10.14 14.63 7.19
C VAL A 610 9.32 14.64 5.89
N ASN A 611 9.31 15.76 5.17
CA ASN A 611 8.58 15.88 3.90
C ASN A 611 9.08 14.88 2.84
N LEU A 612 10.40 14.69 2.74
CA LEU A 612 11.01 13.70 1.85
C LEU A 612 10.65 12.26 2.23
N GLY A 613 10.55 11.95 3.53
CA GLY A 613 10.16 10.63 4.02
C GLY A 613 8.72 10.27 3.63
N GLU A 614 7.78 11.20 3.81
CA GLU A 614 6.40 11.04 3.38
C GLU A 614 6.29 10.88 1.85
N HIS A 615 6.97 11.75 1.09
CA HIS A 615 6.98 11.74 -0.36
C HIS A 615 7.57 10.45 -0.94
N CYS A 616 8.78 10.04 -0.52
CA CYS A 616 9.42 8.82 -1.03
C CYS A 616 8.64 7.55 -0.65
N SER A 617 7.97 7.54 0.51
CA SER A 617 7.07 6.44 0.88
C SER A 617 5.79 6.42 0.04
N MET A 618 5.34 7.58 -0.47
CA MET A 618 4.21 7.69 -1.38
C MET A 618 4.59 7.24 -2.80
N THR A 619 5.76 7.65 -3.32
CA THR A 619 6.21 7.24 -4.65
C THR A 619 6.48 5.73 -4.74
N GLU A 620 7.00 5.14 -3.66
CA GLU A 620 7.18 3.68 -3.55
C GLU A 620 5.84 2.95 -3.72
N ARG A 621 4.82 3.31 -2.94
CA ARG A 621 3.46 2.72 -3.06
C ARG A 621 2.84 2.95 -4.44
N ARG A 622 3.01 4.15 -5.01
CA ARG A 622 2.54 4.51 -6.35
C ARG A 622 3.16 3.62 -7.44
N ALA A 623 4.43 3.26 -7.29
CA ALA A 623 5.12 2.34 -8.19
C ALA A 623 4.67 0.88 -7.99
N ASP A 624 4.52 0.42 -6.75
CA ASP A 624 4.02 -0.93 -6.43
C ASP A 624 2.59 -1.14 -6.98
N ASP A 625 1.69 -0.17 -6.76
CA ASP A 625 0.31 -0.23 -7.24
C ASP A 625 0.25 -0.25 -8.78
N ALA A 626 1.02 0.61 -9.46
CA ALA A 626 1.06 0.67 -10.93
C ALA A 626 1.65 -0.61 -11.57
N THR A 627 2.77 -1.12 -11.04
CA THR A 627 3.40 -2.35 -11.56
C THR A 627 2.52 -3.57 -11.33
N ARG A 628 1.83 -3.63 -10.19
CA ARG A 628 0.78 -4.63 -9.93
C ARG A 628 -0.36 -4.51 -10.93
N ASP A 629 -0.87 -3.31 -11.20
CA ASP A 629 -1.98 -3.09 -12.13
C ASP A 629 -1.68 -3.61 -13.56
N VAL A 630 -0.43 -3.46 -14.01
CA VAL A 630 0.05 -4.03 -15.28
C VAL A 630 0.20 -5.55 -15.20
N ALA A 631 0.77 -6.07 -14.10
CA ALA A 631 0.90 -7.51 -13.91
C ALA A 631 -0.45 -8.23 -13.83
N ASP A 632 -1.44 -7.65 -13.15
CA ASP A 632 -2.80 -8.20 -13.05
C ASP A 632 -3.54 -8.12 -14.40
N TRP A 633 -3.29 -7.08 -15.23
CA TRP A 633 -3.79 -7.03 -16.63
C TRP A 633 -3.15 -8.11 -17.51
N LEU A 634 -1.82 -8.24 -17.51
CA LEU A 634 -1.10 -9.24 -18.32
C LEU A 634 -1.46 -10.68 -17.92
N LYS A 635 -1.66 -10.95 -16.62
CA LYS A 635 -2.19 -12.22 -16.13
C LYS A 635 -3.60 -12.49 -16.65
N CYS A 636 -4.47 -11.47 -16.71
CA CYS A 636 -5.79 -11.63 -17.31
C CYS A 636 -5.69 -11.89 -18.82
N GLU A 637 -4.84 -11.16 -19.56
CA GLU A 637 -4.63 -11.42 -20.99
C GLU A 637 -4.19 -12.87 -21.26
N TYR A 638 -3.16 -13.34 -20.54
CA TYR A 638 -2.69 -14.72 -20.61
C TYR A 638 -3.81 -15.75 -20.35
N MET A 639 -4.68 -15.49 -19.36
CA MET A 639 -5.76 -16.40 -19.01
C MET A 639 -6.97 -16.37 -19.96
N GLN A 640 -7.03 -15.45 -20.94
CA GLN A 640 -8.11 -15.46 -21.93
C GLN A 640 -8.06 -16.71 -22.82
N ASP A 641 -6.86 -17.14 -23.21
CA ASP A 641 -6.65 -18.34 -24.02
C ASP A 641 -6.89 -19.64 -23.22
N HIS A 642 -7.02 -19.54 -21.89
CA HIS A 642 -7.28 -20.64 -20.96
C HIS A 642 -8.74 -20.72 -20.47
N VAL A 643 -9.67 -19.96 -21.07
CA VAL A 643 -11.11 -20.04 -20.71
C VAL A 643 -11.67 -21.42 -21.06
N GLY A 644 -12.12 -22.15 -20.03
CA GLY A 644 -12.58 -23.54 -20.13
C GLY A 644 -11.56 -24.58 -19.66
N ASP A 645 -10.29 -24.22 -19.46
CA ASP A 645 -9.26 -25.13 -18.93
C ASP A 645 -9.42 -25.36 -17.42
N GLU A 646 -8.98 -26.53 -16.96
CA GLU A 646 -9.00 -26.93 -15.55
C GLU A 646 -7.60 -26.87 -14.92
N PHE A 647 -7.49 -26.22 -13.78
CA PHE A 647 -6.26 -26.03 -13.03
C PHE A 647 -6.36 -26.59 -11.61
N THR A 648 -5.21 -26.95 -11.04
CA THR A 648 -5.08 -27.11 -9.59
C THR A 648 -4.72 -25.77 -8.96
N GLY A 649 -5.35 -25.44 -7.85
CA GLY A 649 -5.04 -24.21 -7.12
C GLY A 649 -5.33 -24.30 -5.63
N VAL A 650 -4.76 -23.37 -4.88
CA VAL A 650 -4.89 -23.27 -3.42
C VAL A 650 -5.77 -22.07 -3.10
N ILE A 651 -6.75 -22.22 -2.19
CA ILE A 651 -7.49 -21.05 -1.69
C ILE A 651 -6.50 -20.11 -0.99
N SER A 652 -6.29 -18.89 -1.52
CA SER A 652 -5.37 -17.89 -0.94
C SER A 652 -6.08 -16.92 -0.01
N THR A 653 -7.37 -16.62 -0.26
CA THR A 653 -8.20 -15.74 0.59
C THR A 653 -9.66 -16.16 0.52
N VAL A 654 -10.36 -16.11 1.66
CA VAL A 654 -11.81 -16.29 1.74
C VAL A 654 -12.46 -14.97 2.14
N THR A 655 -13.62 -14.65 1.54
CA THR A 655 -14.43 -13.47 1.85
C THR A 655 -15.90 -13.87 2.08
N ASN A 656 -16.75 -12.91 2.44
CA ASN A 656 -18.19 -13.12 2.55
C ASN A 656 -18.91 -13.29 1.20
N PHE A 657 -18.26 -13.00 0.07
CA PHE A 657 -18.83 -13.11 -1.29
C PHE A 657 -18.19 -14.22 -2.14
N GLY A 658 -17.18 -14.94 -1.63
CA GLY A 658 -16.53 -16.02 -2.36
C GLY A 658 -15.15 -16.34 -1.80
N MET A 659 -14.31 -16.94 -2.63
CA MET A 659 -12.94 -17.30 -2.29
C MET A 659 -12.01 -17.10 -3.48
N PHE A 660 -10.85 -16.53 -3.25
CA PHE A 660 -9.78 -16.39 -4.21
C PHE A 660 -8.93 -17.66 -4.19
N VAL A 661 -8.66 -18.21 -5.38
CA VAL A 661 -7.87 -19.42 -5.60
C VAL A 661 -6.66 -19.04 -6.44
N ARG A 662 -5.47 -19.31 -5.91
CA ARG A 662 -4.20 -19.16 -6.61
C ARG A 662 -3.90 -20.44 -7.37
N LEU A 663 -3.73 -20.35 -8.68
CA LEU A 663 -3.36 -21.50 -9.53
C LEU A 663 -1.91 -21.88 -9.26
N SER A 664 -1.64 -23.16 -8.99
CA SER A 664 -0.37 -23.61 -8.39
C SER A 664 0.85 -23.39 -9.29
N ASP A 665 0.71 -23.60 -10.60
CA ASP A 665 1.83 -23.54 -11.54
C ASP A 665 2.01 -22.14 -12.18
N LEU A 666 1.02 -21.26 -12.04
CA LEU A 666 0.96 -19.94 -12.70
C LEU A 666 1.03 -18.76 -11.71
N HIS A 667 0.79 -19.00 -10.41
CA HIS A 667 0.67 -17.98 -9.35
C HIS A 667 -0.33 -16.85 -9.67
N ILE A 668 -1.31 -17.14 -10.54
CA ILE A 668 -2.44 -16.28 -10.89
C ILE A 668 -3.57 -16.52 -9.89
N GLU A 669 -4.24 -15.46 -9.43
CA GLU A 669 -5.40 -15.56 -8.55
C GLU A 669 -6.71 -15.31 -9.34
N GLY A 670 -7.70 -16.17 -9.14
CA GLY A 670 -9.06 -15.99 -9.66
C GLY A 670 -10.14 -16.17 -8.58
N LEU A 671 -11.33 -15.64 -8.82
CA LEU A 671 -12.43 -15.62 -7.86
C LEU A 671 -13.43 -16.75 -8.12
N VAL A 672 -13.59 -17.66 -7.15
CA VAL A 672 -14.77 -18.52 -7.07
C VAL A 672 -15.86 -17.79 -6.26
N HIS A 673 -16.81 -17.17 -6.97
CA HIS A 673 -17.90 -16.43 -6.33
C HIS A 673 -18.86 -17.36 -5.59
N ILE A 674 -19.41 -16.92 -4.44
CA ILE A 674 -20.28 -17.71 -3.54
C ILE A 674 -21.47 -18.38 -4.25
N THR A 675 -21.98 -17.78 -5.33
CA THR A 675 -23.11 -18.32 -6.11
C THR A 675 -22.75 -19.57 -6.95
N SER A 676 -21.47 -19.81 -7.19
CA SER A 676 -20.98 -21.00 -7.92
C SER A 676 -20.69 -22.21 -7.01
N LEU A 677 -20.59 -22.00 -5.69
CA LEU A 677 -20.28 -23.06 -4.71
C LEU A 677 -21.39 -24.11 -4.53
N GLY A 678 -22.62 -23.80 -4.95
CA GLY A 678 -23.78 -24.68 -4.85
C GLY A 678 -24.99 -24.03 -4.18
N ARG A 679 -26.06 -24.81 -3.96
CA ARG A 679 -27.32 -24.34 -3.36
C ARG A 679 -27.35 -24.47 -1.84
N ASP A 680 -26.50 -23.71 -1.16
CA ASP A 680 -26.49 -23.60 0.30
C ASP A 680 -26.43 -22.14 0.77
N TYR A 681 -26.66 -21.91 2.06
CA TYR A 681 -26.33 -20.65 2.72
C TYR A 681 -24.94 -20.78 3.34
N TYR A 682 -23.95 -20.04 2.83
CA TYR A 682 -22.60 -20.06 3.40
C TYR A 682 -22.44 -18.95 4.43
N HIS A 683 -21.92 -19.32 5.60
CA HIS A 683 -21.56 -18.41 6.68
C HIS A 683 -20.04 -18.21 6.63
N PHE A 684 -19.61 -16.94 6.61
CA PHE A 684 -18.20 -16.56 6.66
C PHE A 684 -17.75 -16.43 8.12
N ASP A 685 -16.70 -17.17 8.48
CA ASP A 685 -15.96 -17.06 9.74
C ASP A 685 -14.67 -16.26 9.42
N ASP A 686 -14.60 -15.02 9.92
CA ASP A 686 -13.53 -14.06 9.66
C ASP A 686 -12.26 -14.37 10.45
N VAL A 687 -12.38 -15.00 11.61
CA VAL A 687 -11.24 -15.45 12.43
C VAL A 687 -10.60 -16.70 11.82
N ARG A 688 -11.41 -17.66 11.34
CA ARG A 688 -10.91 -18.88 10.70
C ARG A 688 -10.70 -18.76 9.20
N MET A 689 -11.08 -17.63 8.62
CA MET A 689 -11.01 -17.34 7.19
C MET A 689 -11.59 -18.49 6.35
N CYS A 690 -12.85 -18.84 6.64
CA CYS A 690 -13.52 -19.94 5.96
C CYS A 690 -15.01 -19.66 5.67
N LEU A 691 -15.52 -20.30 4.62
CA LEU A 691 -16.94 -20.34 4.28
C LEU A 691 -17.52 -21.70 4.66
N THR A 692 -18.54 -21.74 5.51
CA THR A 692 -19.22 -22.98 5.93
C THR A 692 -20.66 -22.99 5.46
N GLY A 693 -21.05 -23.98 4.64
CA GLY A 693 -22.42 -24.20 4.20
C GLY A 693 -23.32 -24.71 5.34
N GLU A 694 -24.46 -24.05 5.55
CA GLU A 694 -25.39 -24.31 6.67
C GLU A 694 -26.01 -25.71 6.62
N LYS A 695 -26.35 -26.21 5.42
CA LYS A 695 -27.00 -27.52 5.24
C LYS A 695 -26.02 -28.63 4.90
N THR A 696 -25.07 -28.32 4.04
CA THR A 696 -24.05 -29.27 3.57
C THR A 696 -22.97 -29.52 4.63
N ASN A 697 -22.73 -28.56 5.52
CA ASN A 697 -21.53 -28.48 6.37
C ASN A 697 -20.21 -28.49 5.58
N THR A 698 -20.25 -28.31 4.25
CA THR A 698 -19.06 -28.13 3.43
C THR A 698 -18.36 -26.86 3.87
N ARG A 699 -17.09 -26.97 4.21
CA ARG A 699 -16.23 -25.84 4.54
C ARG A 699 -15.27 -25.58 3.39
N TYR A 700 -14.89 -24.34 3.17
CA TYR A 700 -13.78 -23.95 2.31
C TYR A 700 -12.83 -23.10 3.13
N HIS A 701 -11.63 -23.62 3.40
CA HIS A 701 -10.61 -22.97 4.21
C HIS A 701 -9.47 -22.47 3.31
N VAL A 702 -8.87 -21.32 3.63
CA VAL A 702 -7.58 -20.93 3.04
C VAL A 702 -6.58 -22.10 3.21
N GLY A 703 -5.82 -22.42 2.16
CA GLY A 703 -4.95 -23.61 2.11
C GLY A 703 -5.63 -24.90 1.65
N ASP A 704 -6.95 -24.96 1.46
CA ASP A 704 -7.58 -26.09 0.74
C ASP A 704 -7.10 -26.09 -0.73
N VAL A 705 -6.73 -27.27 -1.24
CA VAL A 705 -6.35 -27.48 -2.65
C VAL A 705 -7.58 -27.93 -3.43
N LEU A 706 -7.87 -27.20 -4.50
CA LEU A 706 -9.05 -27.33 -5.33
C LEU A 706 -8.68 -27.64 -6.78
N LYS A 707 -9.61 -28.29 -7.48
CA LYS A 707 -9.68 -28.28 -8.94
C LYS A 707 -10.69 -27.24 -9.38
N VAL A 708 -10.25 -26.28 -10.18
CA VAL A 708 -11.04 -25.13 -10.65
C VAL A 708 -10.98 -25.03 -12.16
N GLN A 709 -12.08 -24.61 -12.77
CA GLN A 709 -12.15 -24.29 -14.20
C GLN A 709 -12.23 -22.77 -14.37
N VAL A 710 -11.53 -22.24 -15.37
CA VAL A 710 -11.63 -20.84 -15.78
C VAL A 710 -12.97 -20.63 -16.49
N ALA A 711 -13.88 -19.87 -15.88
CA ALA A 711 -15.23 -19.67 -16.39
C ALA A 711 -15.35 -18.43 -17.29
N ALA A 712 -14.65 -17.35 -16.93
CA ALA A 712 -14.58 -16.12 -17.71
C ALA A 712 -13.35 -15.30 -17.30
N VAL A 713 -12.91 -14.43 -18.21
CA VAL A 713 -11.89 -13.41 -17.93
C VAL A 713 -12.37 -12.06 -18.44
N ASN A 714 -12.24 -11.03 -17.61
CA ASN A 714 -12.62 -9.66 -17.89
C ASN A 714 -11.38 -8.76 -17.76
N LEU A 715 -10.83 -8.32 -18.89
CA LEU A 715 -9.67 -7.42 -18.96
C LEU A 715 -9.97 -6.05 -18.34
N ASP A 716 -11.14 -5.48 -18.64
CA ASP A 716 -11.54 -4.15 -18.17
C ASP A 716 -11.60 -4.07 -16.63
N GLU A 717 -12.05 -5.15 -15.98
CA GLU A 717 -12.09 -5.24 -14.52
C GLU A 717 -10.83 -5.89 -13.90
N LYS A 718 -9.87 -6.35 -14.73
CA LYS A 718 -8.69 -7.14 -14.35
C LYS A 718 -9.07 -8.34 -13.46
N LYS A 719 -10.07 -9.13 -13.89
CA LYS A 719 -10.64 -10.26 -13.13
C LYS A 719 -10.68 -11.56 -13.91
N ILE A 720 -10.45 -12.64 -13.19
CA ILE A 720 -10.61 -14.02 -13.64
C ILE A 720 -11.67 -14.68 -12.74
N ASP A 721 -12.78 -15.12 -13.34
CA ASP A 721 -13.84 -15.86 -12.66
C ASP A 721 -13.58 -17.37 -12.77
N LEU A 722 -13.64 -18.05 -11.63
CA LEU A 722 -13.39 -19.48 -11.49
C LEU A 722 -14.65 -20.21 -11.02
N VAL A 723 -14.80 -21.48 -11.41
CA VAL A 723 -15.83 -22.40 -10.89
C VAL A 723 -15.20 -23.70 -10.42
N LEU A 724 -15.87 -24.40 -9.50
CA LEU A 724 -15.42 -25.71 -9.01
C LEU A 724 -15.73 -26.81 -10.03
N CYS A 725 -14.78 -27.73 -10.26
CA CYS A 725 -14.92 -28.89 -11.16
C CYS A 725 -15.81 -30.01 -10.58
N GLY A 726 -17.04 -29.70 -10.15
CA GLY A 726 -18.02 -30.68 -9.67
C GLY A 726 -17.85 -31.13 -8.22
N GLU A 727 -18.41 -32.30 -7.87
CA GLU A 727 -18.50 -32.78 -6.48
C GLU A 727 -17.13 -33.18 -5.89
N ASP A 728 -16.20 -33.66 -6.73
CA ASP A 728 -14.82 -34.02 -6.35
C ASP A 728 -13.82 -32.86 -6.49
N ALA A 729 -14.29 -31.61 -6.62
CA ALA A 729 -13.44 -30.44 -6.83
C ALA A 729 -12.48 -30.12 -5.67
N VAL A 730 -12.54 -30.81 -4.53
CA VAL A 730 -11.59 -30.62 -3.43
C VAL A 730 -10.59 -31.76 -3.36
N ILE A 731 -9.46 -31.57 -4.04
CA ILE A 731 -8.37 -32.55 -4.18
C ILE A 731 -7.76 -32.88 -2.81
N LYS A 732 -7.49 -31.86 -1.99
CA LYS A 732 -6.85 -32.02 -0.68
C LYS A 732 -7.36 -30.97 0.28
N ARG A 733 -8.05 -31.43 1.33
CA ARG A 733 -8.41 -30.60 2.48
C ARG A 733 -7.17 -30.21 3.27
N ALA A 734 -7.10 -28.95 3.70
CA ALA A 734 -6.32 -28.58 4.87
C ALA A 734 -6.77 -29.48 6.03
N LYS A 735 -5.83 -30.05 6.80
CA LYS A 735 -6.19 -30.98 7.87
C LYS A 735 -7.08 -30.25 8.89
N PRO A 736 -8.27 -30.77 9.24
CA PRO A 736 -9.12 -30.13 10.23
C PRO A 736 -8.34 -29.93 11.53
N LEU A 737 -8.37 -28.71 12.05
CA LEU A 737 -7.73 -28.36 13.30
C LEU A 737 -8.28 -29.27 14.40
N ARG A 738 -7.43 -30.14 14.95
CA ARG A 738 -7.74 -30.88 16.17
C ARG A 738 -7.77 -29.88 17.32
N GLY A 739 -8.94 -29.28 17.52
CA GLY A 739 -9.19 -28.42 18.67
C GLY A 739 -8.74 -29.11 19.95
N ALA A 740 -8.05 -28.37 20.81
CA ALA A 740 -7.51 -28.89 22.06
C ALA A 740 -8.59 -29.69 22.83
N ASN A 741 -8.21 -30.88 23.28
CA ASN A 741 -9.10 -31.81 23.98
C ASN A 741 -9.92 -31.08 25.05
N LYS A 742 -11.26 -31.07 24.92
CA LYS A 742 -12.17 -30.86 26.07
C LYS A 742 -12.18 -32.12 26.97
N GLY A 743 -10.99 -32.52 27.42
CA GLY A 743 -10.78 -33.59 28.38
C GLY A 743 -10.97 -33.04 29.80
N GLY A 744 -12.20 -33.10 30.31
CA GLY A 744 -12.51 -32.56 31.64
C GLY A 744 -13.98 -32.55 32.03
N ALA A 745 -14.84 -33.31 31.34
CA ALA A 745 -16.23 -33.43 31.74
C ALA A 745 -16.35 -34.35 32.97
N ASN A 746 -16.57 -33.74 34.15
CA ASN A 746 -16.83 -34.43 35.42
C ASN A 746 -17.79 -35.63 35.24
N LYS A 747 -17.27 -36.84 35.47
CA LYS A 747 -18.05 -38.06 35.69
C LYS A 747 -17.42 -38.88 36.81
N SER A 748 -18.29 -39.54 37.58
CA SER A 748 -18.02 -40.23 38.86
C SER A 748 -17.64 -39.29 40.02
N GLY A 749 -18.12 -39.53 41.25
CA GLY A 749 -19.08 -40.55 41.65
C GLY A 749 -19.51 -40.38 43.10
N GLY A 750 -20.77 -40.66 43.41
CA GLY A 750 -21.26 -40.71 44.78
C GLY A 750 -20.82 -41.99 45.50
N ALA A 751 -20.22 -41.83 46.68
CA ALA A 751 -20.12 -42.77 47.80
C ALA A 751 -20.08 -44.30 47.53
N THR A 752 -19.01 -44.96 47.97
CA THR A 752 -19.06 -45.84 49.15
C THR A 752 -17.67 -46.23 49.70
N LYS A 753 -17.66 -46.84 50.90
CA LYS A 753 -16.52 -47.35 51.69
C LYS A 753 -15.76 -48.48 50.93
N ASP A 754 -14.57 -48.97 51.31
CA ASP A 754 -13.99 -49.11 52.66
C ASP A 754 -12.43 -49.26 52.66
N LYS A 755 -11.84 -49.16 53.86
CA LYS A 755 -10.45 -49.45 54.33
C LYS A 755 -9.34 -49.91 53.36
N GLY A 756 -8.18 -49.24 53.47
CA GLY A 756 -6.88 -49.78 53.04
C GLY A 756 -5.67 -48.99 53.57
N LYS A 757 -5.13 -49.45 54.71
CA LYS A 757 -3.78 -49.22 55.27
C LYS A 757 -2.67 -49.17 54.17
N THR A 758 -1.52 -48.50 54.28
CA THR A 758 -0.78 -47.91 55.42
C THR A 758 0.42 -47.06 54.93
N LYS A 759 0.87 -46.08 55.75
CA LYS A 759 2.28 -45.61 55.97
C LYS A 759 3.19 -45.24 54.75
N ALA A 760 4.16 -44.32 54.85
CA ALA A 760 4.46 -43.25 55.81
C ALA A 760 5.64 -42.38 55.32
N LYS A 761 5.76 -41.19 55.93
CA LYS A 761 6.89 -40.25 56.04
C LYS A 761 7.00 -39.22 54.89
N GLY A 762 7.16 -37.91 55.14
CA GLY A 762 7.24 -37.15 56.40
C GLY A 762 8.55 -36.37 56.57
N ARG A 763 8.45 -35.19 57.22
CA ARG A 763 9.42 -34.05 57.28
C ARG A 763 9.29 -33.11 56.07
N GLY A 764 9.17 -31.79 56.21
CA GLY A 764 8.98 -30.87 57.36
C GLY A 764 8.82 -29.45 56.79
N GLY A 765 7.95 -28.55 57.27
CA GLY A 765 8.05 -27.85 58.56
C GLY A 765 9.35 -27.03 58.60
N VAL A 766 9.39 -25.69 58.64
CA VAL A 766 8.64 -24.65 59.39
C VAL A 766 8.92 -23.32 58.65
N SER A 767 8.03 -22.39 58.26
CA SER A 767 6.89 -21.66 58.89
C SER A 767 7.25 -20.65 60.00
N TYR A 768 7.43 -19.36 59.68
CA TYR A 768 6.79 -18.27 60.45
C TYR A 768 6.67 -16.95 59.65
N GLN A 769 5.79 -16.07 60.11
CA GLN A 769 5.34 -14.81 59.48
C GLN A 769 5.80 -13.56 60.32
N PRO A 770 5.01 -12.48 60.57
CA PRO A 770 5.16 -11.20 59.83
C PRO A 770 5.10 -9.91 60.70
N GLU A 771 5.35 -8.74 60.12
CA GLU A 771 4.78 -7.43 60.55
C GLU A 771 4.45 -6.61 59.27
N ARG A 772 3.26 -6.02 59.03
CA ARG A 772 2.37 -5.08 59.78
C ARG A 772 3.04 -3.72 60.02
N LYS A 773 2.56 -2.63 59.41
CA LYS A 773 1.40 -1.79 59.82
C LYS A 773 1.16 -0.68 58.74
N ASP A 774 0.07 0.11 58.67
CA ASP A 774 -1.00 0.49 59.61
C ASP A 774 -2.32 0.83 58.86
N ASP A 775 -3.48 0.59 59.51
CA ASP A 775 -4.68 1.46 59.72
C ASP A 775 -5.23 2.44 58.61
N LYS A 776 -6.55 2.75 58.51
CA LYS A 776 -7.74 2.51 59.36
C LYS A 776 -9.10 2.73 58.65
N ALA A 777 -10.16 2.10 59.19
CA ALA A 777 -11.59 2.53 59.30
C ALA A 777 -12.40 2.97 58.03
N ALA A 778 -13.47 2.27 57.59
CA ALA A 778 -14.85 2.11 58.14
C ALA A 778 -15.87 3.15 57.61
N GLY A 779 -17.13 2.82 57.25
CA GLY A 779 -17.82 1.53 57.19
C GLY A 779 -19.36 1.64 56.92
N LYS A 780 -20.07 0.50 57.11
CA LYS A 780 -21.55 0.30 57.26
C LYS A 780 -22.54 0.35 56.05
N LYS A 781 -23.18 -0.83 55.90
CA LYS A 781 -24.49 -1.25 55.31
C LYS A 781 -25.72 -0.46 55.87
N PRO A 782 -27.02 -0.61 55.43
CA PRO A 782 -27.65 -1.86 54.94
C PRO A 782 -28.89 -1.85 53.97
N LYS A 783 -29.31 -3.10 53.66
CA LYS A 783 -30.45 -3.67 52.89
C LYS A 783 -31.87 -3.08 53.08
N LYS A 784 -32.73 -3.24 52.03
CA LYS A 784 -34.12 -3.84 51.95
C LYS A 784 -34.95 -3.15 50.83
N ALA A 785 -36.07 -3.66 50.27
CA ALA A 785 -36.60 -5.02 49.99
C ALA A 785 -37.97 -4.96 49.24
N LYS A 786 -38.27 -5.91 48.34
CA LYS A 786 -39.62 -6.26 47.76
C LYS A 786 -40.31 -5.12 46.92
N ALA A 787 -41.30 -5.35 46.05
CA ALA A 787 -42.18 -6.52 45.83
C ALA A 787 -42.62 -6.72 44.34
N LYS A 788 -43.36 -7.82 44.13
CA LYS A 788 -44.23 -8.26 43.02
C LYS A 788 -44.89 -7.12 42.21
N SER A 789 -45.25 -7.28 40.93
CA SER A 789 -46.10 -8.37 40.39
C SER A 789 -46.08 -8.37 38.84
N GLU A 790 -46.48 -9.39 38.05
CA GLU A 790 -46.69 -10.83 38.31
C GLU A 790 -46.51 -11.67 36.99
N GLN A 791 -47.59 -12.22 36.40
CA GLN A 791 -47.70 -13.04 35.17
C GLN A 791 -49.20 -13.07 34.72
N PRO A 792 -49.64 -13.56 33.51
CA PRO A 792 -49.19 -14.83 32.91
C PRO A 792 -49.11 -14.97 31.38
N LYS A 793 -48.51 -16.09 30.98
CA LYS A 793 -48.45 -16.69 29.63
C LYS A 793 -49.83 -17.15 29.13
N LYS A 794 -49.96 -17.36 27.81
CA LYS A 794 -50.65 -18.54 27.26
C LYS A 794 -50.18 -18.89 25.84
N GLU A 795 -49.79 -20.15 25.66
CA GLU A 795 -49.63 -20.81 24.36
C GLU A 795 -50.97 -21.47 23.94
N LYS A 796 -51.26 -21.60 22.63
CA LYS A 796 -51.29 -22.89 21.90
C LYS A 796 -52.06 -22.87 20.55
N SER A 797 -51.39 -23.44 19.53
CA SER A 797 -51.88 -24.37 18.50
C SER A 797 -52.95 -24.03 17.42
N LYS A 798 -52.47 -24.12 16.16
CA LYS A 798 -52.96 -24.94 15.02
C LYS A 798 -54.27 -24.61 14.24
N ALA A 799 -54.05 -24.50 12.91
CA ALA A 799 -54.76 -25.16 11.80
C ALA A 799 -55.82 -24.41 10.92
N ALA A 800 -55.34 -24.02 9.72
CA ALA A 800 -55.94 -24.30 8.40
C ALA A 800 -57.32 -23.73 7.97
N LYS A 801 -57.30 -22.82 6.98
CA LYS A 801 -57.90 -23.03 5.62
C LYS A 801 -57.48 -21.95 4.59
N ARG A 802 -57.12 -22.42 3.38
CA ARG A 802 -57.24 -21.87 1.99
C ARG A 802 -57.86 -20.45 1.83
N LYS A 803 -57.45 -19.59 0.87
CA LYS A 803 -57.13 -19.90 -0.56
C LYS A 803 -56.45 -18.72 -1.31
N ALA A 804 -55.53 -19.05 -2.22
CA ALA A 804 -55.21 -18.40 -3.52
C ALA A 804 -54.96 -16.87 -3.67
N ARG A 805 -53.74 -16.51 -4.10
CA ARG A 805 -53.49 -15.51 -5.17
C ARG A 805 -52.29 -15.92 -6.03
N LYS A 806 -52.34 -15.64 -7.33
CA LYS A 806 -51.44 -16.20 -8.38
C LYS A 806 -50.13 -15.41 -8.52
N SER A 807 -49.07 -16.11 -8.95
CA SER A 807 -47.82 -15.52 -9.45
C SER A 807 -48.00 -14.82 -10.80
N ARG A 808 -47.23 -13.75 -11.03
CA ARG A 808 -47.08 -13.10 -12.35
C ARG A 808 -45.89 -13.72 -13.10
N PRO A 809 -46.00 -14.06 -14.40
CA PRO A 809 -44.86 -14.47 -15.21
C PRO A 809 -43.97 -13.27 -15.57
N GLY A 810 -42.66 -13.52 -15.73
CA GLY A 810 -41.69 -12.53 -16.18
C GLY A 810 -41.87 -12.15 -17.65
N LYS A 811 -41.51 -10.89 -17.99
CA LYS A 811 -41.39 -10.43 -19.38
C LYS A 811 -40.06 -10.91 -19.95
N ASN A 812 -40.09 -11.95 -20.79
CA ASN A 812 -39.18 -12.14 -21.94
C ASN A 812 -39.57 -13.40 -22.72
N ALA A 813 -40.64 -13.31 -23.51
CA ALA A 813 -40.99 -14.31 -24.53
C ALA A 813 -41.87 -13.68 -25.63
N ARG A 814 -41.55 -13.96 -26.90
CA ARG A 814 -42.15 -13.45 -28.16
C ARG A 814 -41.85 -11.97 -28.45
N LYS A 815 -41.15 -11.62 -29.54
CA LYS A 815 -41.39 -12.06 -30.93
C LYS A 815 -40.11 -12.17 -31.78
N ARG A 816 -39.95 -13.32 -32.44
CA ARG A 816 -39.38 -13.45 -33.79
C ARG A 816 -40.33 -14.35 -34.59
N ALA A 817 -40.99 -13.80 -35.62
CA ALA A 817 -41.56 -14.51 -36.76
C ALA A 817 -42.25 -13.51 -37.70
N LYS A 818 -41.72 -13.38 -38.93
CA LYS A 818 -42.37 -13.11 -40.25
C LYS A 818 -43.57 -12.14 -40.27
N GLN A 819 -43.59 -11.07 -41.07
CA GLN A 819 -43.13 -10.95 -42.47
C GLN A 819 -42.39 -9.64 -42.72
#